data_AF-B7GCC0-F1
#
_entry.id   AF-B7GCC0-F1
#
_cell.length_a   1.000
_cell.length_b   1.000
_cell.length_c   1.000
_cell.angle_alpha   90.00
_cell.angle_beta   90.00
_cell.angle_gamma   90.00
#
_symmetry.space_group_name_H-M   'P 1'
#
loop_
_entity.id
_entity.type
_entity.pdbx_description
1 polymer ?
#
loop_
_entity_poly.entity_id
_entity_poly.type
_entity_poly.pdbx_seq_one_letter_code
_entity_poly.pdbx_strand_id
1 'polypeptide(L)'
;MRYRAHRRNDFAPLNRSQSDSAQDGGTASPRRANSKDVEDTTVASLARAASHSKESKQSRLSSLSTRSVTSWRAIALCWIPITLVYFTVLPFFESKYRIFRRHNRNEVAVFYHWSDEETKPGSKNTTHAEDAFHHQLAQVAEASNQYKIPMRLYYSTYTSTATGLPTTLQQADVQSKCRQLNFKGSCWHVDRVDRDVNDKRPVDHLDTLQNLYDFCQQHPEQIVVYLHNQVQVPQLNTPDQPFDISAFHVDTYQRHLTLAALSCLQLLRDGGSAQCDTCGLQFFTSWTWFYPGNMWSAHCSYVRRLLPPRAFHQASIVLIQKVVLLRFRRQILTNSFRDGVTLEQWGLDSHAAGHWLGSHPILKPCDVSVSGDVWNWAQKEVHKDFRDFVVSLTPRHHQAPWNHDAQAVAKINSDKPIRLREYFNHMAGLLTKWSVWYPSEVPPQSSWVWDWFEDGEFWKQAVAIYGTNAAERVTLGNVETTHNNGHSVVSKGSSTLGSAWTSFATKQRPSSLKRTVADNTDLGGTGFPWIPPSRDPNAKPVIFYNIWLPKEQQIAAVNRVRKQLGIIESNFEGQRPVVYYNHLGDGHFNAHELCSEYNSECIRLNEYLPNHQGELFISMQTYCQLYPHAKVSYISNTVDPIKGNFTYNNAEMLWRHATKAATSDKCKLEPGTCNVCGLSFYALPYFFFLGHMWTAQCSYVNDLISPREFEKRQTDTASNAMVESIRKRFTTSLFPQMNKAYLGVDEFAMEHWIGSHPDVRPCDLTGQEADYWTREERAPTQFSWATAPRQAYVPNLDYPWRADWAVELRNNSKYLRLEYYFMTGLFYRWRELYQRFPSSDSWVYMWFPEGPIFEEAVRNYGVKSALEEVTKEFLP
;
A
#
# COMPACT_ATOMS: atom_id res chain seq x y z
N MET A 1 36.42 -24.07 38.89
CA MET A 1 36.61 -25.53 38.74
C MET A 1 35.99 -25.98 37.41
N ARG A 2 36.83 -26.56 36.54
CA ARG A 2 36.64 -27.58 35.49
C ARG A 2 35.46 -27.57 34.49
N TYR A 3 35.86 -27.27 33.24
CA TYR A 3 35.52 -27.88 31.93
C TYR A 3 34.91 -29.29 31.90
N ARG A 4 33.98 -29.52 30.95
CA ARG A 4 34.00 -30.70 30.04
C ARG A 4 33.15 -30.51 28.77
N ALA A 5 33.72 -30.94 27.65
CA ALA A 5 33.15 -31.02 26.31
C ALA A 5 32.80 -32.49 25.98
N HIS A 6 31.87 -32.72 25.04
CA HIS A 6 31.92 -33.89 24.14
C HIS A 6 31.15 -33.66 22.83
N ARG A 7 31.83 -33.99 21.72
CA ARG A 7 31.34 -34.20 20.35
C ARG A 7 30.67 -35.58 20.20
N ARG A 8 29.81 -35.77 19.18
CA ARG A 8 30.11 -36.59 17.98
C ARG A 8 28.98 -36.51 16.91
N ASN A 9 29.43 -36.32 15.66
CA ASN A 9 28.70 -36.54 14.40
C ASN A 9 29.02 -37.96 13.92
N ASP A 10 28.04 -38.65 13.33
CA ASP A 10 28.24 -39.82 12.47
C ASP A 10 27.27 -39.74 11.28
N PHE A 11 27.81 -39.67 10.05
CA PHE A 11 27.13 -40.13 8.84
C PHE A 11 28.18 -40.73 7.90
N ALA A 12 27.90 -41.96 7.46
CA ALA A 12 28.76 -42.85 6.70
C ALA A 12 28.77 -42.57 5.17
N PRO A 13 29.80 -43.01 4.43
CA PRO A 13 29.85 -42.89 2.98
C PRO A 13 29.43 -44.20 2.27
N LEU A 14 28.75 -44.07 1.12
CA LEU A 14 28.49 -45.17 0.19
C LEU A 14 29.43 -45.09 -1.01
N ASN A 15 30.28 -46.10 -1.13
CA ASN A 15 31.07 -46.42 -2.32
C ASN A 15 30.19 -47.04 -3.42
N ARG A 16 30.46 -46.72 -4.69
CA ARG A 16 30.13 -47.61 -5.80
C ARG A 16 31.28 -47.66 -6.80
N SER A 17 31.72 -48.89 -7.02
CA SER A 17 32.86 -49.34 -7.81
C SER A 17 32.57 -49.37 -9.32
N GLN A 18 33.66 -49.22 -10.07
CA GLN A 18 33.81 -49.48 -11.51
C GLN A 18 33.55 -50.95 -11.87
N SER A 19 33.16 -51.18 -13.13
CA SER A 19 33.53 -52.37 -13.91
C SER A 19 33.58 -52.02 -15.40
N ASP A 20 34.69 -52.42 -16.03
CA ASP A 20 35.15 -52.13 -17.39
C ASP A 20 34.56 -53.03 -18.50
N SER A 21 34.82 -52.59 -19.74
CA SER A 21 35.06 -53.36 -20.98
C SER A 21 33.83 -53.92 -21.74
N ALA A 22 33.76 -54.02 -23.07
CA ALA A 22 34.77 -53.98 -24.14
C ALA A 22 34.14 -53.60 -25.51
N GLN A 23 35.05 -53.33 -26.46
CA GLN A 23 35.00 -53.20 -27.93
C GLN A 23 33.81 -53.84 -28.69
N ASP A 24 33.31 -53.17 -29.76
CA ASP A 24 33.63 -53.55 -31.15
C ASP A 24 33.05 -52.63 -32.25
N GLY A 25 33.75 -52.69 -33.39
CA GLY A 25 33.56 -52.14 -34.75
C GLY A 25 32.23 -51.59 -35.28
N GLY A 26 32.32 -50.72 -36.29
CA GLY A 26 31.18 -50.46 -37.18
C GLY A 26 31.30 -49.25 -38.11
N THR A 27 31.63 -49.52 -39.36
CA THR A 27 31.79 -48.63 -40.52
C THR A 27 30.52 -47.88 -41.01
N ALA A 28 30.77 -46.82 -41.79
CA ALA A 28 30.01 -46.32 -42.95
C ALA A 28 28.91 -45.24 -42.75
N SER A 29 29.25 -43.99 -43.13
CA SER A 29 28.70 -43.14 -44.24
C SER A 29 27.21 -43.22 -44.67
N PRO A 30 26.69 -42.17 -45.36
CA PRO A 30 25.41 -41.54 -45.05
C PRO A 30 24.31 -41.84 -46.09
N ARG A 31 23.05 -41.52 -45.75
CA ARG A 31 21.95 -41.47 -46.73
C ARG A 31 21.16 -40.17 -46.68
N ARG A 32 21.18 -39.52 -47.85
CA ARG A 32 20.23 -38.55 -48.41
C ARG A 32 18.79 -39.09 -48.43
N ALA A 33 17.84 -38.16 -48.30
CA ALA A 33 16.67 -37.98 -49.17
C ALA A 33 16.18 -36.52 -48.96
N ASN A 34 16.31 -35.56 -49.88
CA ASN A 34 15.64 -35.32 -51.17
C ASN A 34 14.10 -35.31 -51.14
N SER A 35 13.53 -34.11 -51.24
CA SER A 35 12.56 -33.68 -52.29
C SER A 35 12.32 -32.15 -52.12
N LYS A 36 12.78 -31.29 -53.03
CA LYS A 36 12.13 -30.87 -54.30
C LYS A 36 10.75 -30.23 -54.07
N ASP A 37 10.64 -28.90 -54.19
CA ASP A 37 10.38 -28.11 -55.43
C ASP A 37 8.87 -27.84 -55.54
N VAL A 38 8.44 -26.58 -55.39
CA VAL A 38 7.38 -25.95 -56.21
C VAL A 38 7.65 -24.43 -56.28
N GLU A 39 7.35 -23.91 -57.46
CA GLU A 39 7.79 -22.68 -58.13
C GLU A 39 7.23 -21.34 -57.61
N ASP A 40 7.98 -20.32 -58.03
CA ASP A 40 7.59 -18.96 -58.41
C ASP A 40 6.11 -18.71 -58.75
N THR A 41 5.60 -17.55 -58.30
CA THR A 41 4.89 -16.66 -59.23
C THR A 41 4.94 -15.20 -58.75
N THR A 42 5.65 -14.39 -59.53
CA THR A 42 5.44 -12.95 -59.66
C THR A 42 4.14 -12.72 -60.43
N VAL A 43 3.39 -11.64 -60.13
CA VAL A 43 2.89 -10.64 -61.11
C VAL A 43 2.10 -9.55 -60.38
N ALA A 44 2.38 -8.34 -60.82
CA ALA A 44 1.85 -7.05 -60.40
C ALA A 44 0.36 -6.82 -60.75
N SER A 45 -0.26 -5.85 -60.07
CA SER A 45 -0.74 -4.57 -60.65
C SER A 45 -2.09 -4.08 -60.11
N LEU A 46 -2.26 -2.75 -60.23
CA LEU A 46 -3.40 -1.85 -59.95
C LEU A 46 -3.34 -1.17 -58.57
N ALA A 47 -2.79 0.04 -58.40
CA ALA A 47 -2.85 1.31 -59.14
C ALA A 47 -4.23 1.99 -59.15
N ARG A 48 -4.41 3.02 -58.30
CA ARG A 48 -4.87 4.40 -58.59
C ARG A 48 -5.27 5.09 -57.27
N ALA A 49 -4.54 6.13 -56.87
CA ALA A 49 -4.85 7.56 -57.08
C ALA A 49 -5.52 8.12 -55.80
N ALA A 50 -5.26 9.33 -55.29
CA ALA A 50 -4.61 10.54 -55.79
C ALA A 50 -4.15 11.33 -54.53
N SER A 51 -2.91 11.83 -54.45
CA SER A 51 -2.40 13.13 -54.93
C SER A 51 -2.74 14.36 -54.07
N HIS A 52 -1.70 15.18 -53.86
CA HIS A 52 -1.67 16.60 -53.47
C HIS A 52 -1.80 16.94 -51.98
N SER A 53 -0.99 17.84 -51.40
CA SER A 53 0.21 18.56 -51.84
C SER A 53 0.90 19.19 -50.63
N LYS A 54 2.20 19.45 -50.78
CA LYS A 54 3.13 20.10 -49.87
C LYS A 54 2.83 21.58 -49.56
N GLU A 55 3.52 22.05 -48.51
CA GLU A 55 4.10 23.41 -48.30
C GLU A 55 3.12 24.56 -47.96
N SER A 56 3.44 25.60 -47.19
CA SER A 56 4.68 26.11 -46.59
C SER A 56 4.35 27.07 -45.43
N LYS A 57 5.36 27.35 -44.61
CA LYS A 57 5.43 28.46 -43.63
C LYS A 57 5.62 29.80 -44.36
N GLN A 58 4.94 30.88 -43.94
CA GLN A 58 5.57 32.15 -43.49
C GLN A 58 4.57 33.26 -43.13
N SER A 59 4.84 33.86 -41.97
CA SER A 59 4.62 35.25 -41.48
C SER A 59 3.63 36.22 -42.16
N ARG A 60 2.81 36.89 -41.32
CA ARG A 60 2.92 38.36 -41.08
C ARG A 60 2.03 38.87 -39.94
N LEU A 61 2.59 39.86 -39.24
CA LEU A 61 2.01 40.74 -38.23
C LEU A 61 1.01 41.75 -38.82
N SER A 62 0.23 42.33 -37.89
CA SER A 62 -0.54 43.59 -37.92
C SER A 62 -2.06 43.50 -38.13
N SER A 63 -2.83 43.77 -37.07
CA SER A 63 -3.62 45.02 -36.96
C SER A 63 -4.46 45.03 -35.67
N LEU A 64 -4.44 46.19 -35.02
CA LEU A 64 -5.25 46.57 -33.87
C LEU A 64 -6.70 46.89 -34.26
N SER A 65 -7.58 46.84 -33.25
CA SER A 65 -8.82 47.59 -33.11
C SER A 65 -10.09 47.07 -33.83
N THR A 66 -11.01 46.46 -33.07
CA THR A 66 -12.31 47.08 -32.70
C THR A 66 -13.24 46.10 -31.93
N ARG A 67 -13.91 46.62 -30.89
CA ARG A 67 -15.22 46.19 -30.31
C ARG A 67 -15.28 44.80 -29.66
N SER A 68 -15.25 44.67 -28.33
CA SER A 68 -16.38 44.84 -27.38
C SER A 68 -17.72 44.27 -27.88
N VAL A 69 -18.40 43.51 -26.99
CA VAL A 69 -19.70 42.81 -27.16
C VAL A 69 -19.67 41.33 -27.60
N THR A 70 -18.71 40.51 -27.14
CA THR A 70 -18.84 39.03 -27.19
C THR A 70 -18.67 38.32 -25.84
N SER A 71 -18.36 39.03 -24.75
CA SER A 71 -18.09 38.44 -23.43
C SER A 71 -19.36 37.93 -22.70
N TRP A 72 -20.56 38.45 -22.99
CA TRP A 72 -21.78 38.03 -22.30
C TRP A 72 -22.34 36.67 -22.79
N ARG A 73 -22.09 36.27 -24.03
CA ARG A 73 -22.54 34.97 -24.56
C ARG A 73 -21.70 33.79 -24.06
N ALA A 74 -20.40 34.00 -23.84
CA ALA A 74 -19.53 32.99 -23.25
C ALA A 74 -19.85 32.76 -21.76
N ILE A 75 -20.22 33.80 -21.03
CA ILE A 75 -20.68 33.67 -19.64
C ILE A 75 -22.03 32.93 -19.59
N ALA A 76 -23.00 33.28 -20.43
CA ALA A 76 -24.30 32.59 -20.46
C ALA A 76 -24.19 31.08 -20.78
N LEU A 77 -23.27 30.68 -21.67
CA LEU A 77 -23.05 29.27 -22.00
C LEU A 77 -22.34 28.47 -20.88
N CYS A 78 -21.58 29.12 -20.00
CA CYS A 78 -21.03 28.47 -18.80
C CYS A 78 -22.05 28.36 -17.65
N TRP A 79 -23.08 29.20 -17.61
CA TRP A 79 -24.14 29.13 -16.60
C TRP A 79 -25.18 28.04 -16.90
N ILE A 80 -25.46 27.72 -18.16
CA ILE A 80 -26.46 26.70 -18.52
C ILE A 80 -26.15 25.32 -17.90
N PRO A 81 -24.91 24.77 -17.98
CA PRO A 81 -24.57 23.51 -17.33
C PRO A 81 -24.67 23.58 -15.81
N ILE A 82 -24.22 24.69 -15.20
CA ILE A 82 -24.28 24.88 -13.75
C ILE A 82 -25.73 24.94 -13.27
N THR A 83 -26.59 25.63 -14.01
CA THR A 83 -28.02 25.77 -13.66
C THR A 83 -28.77 24.46 -13.90
N LEU A 84 -28.44 23.70 -14.96
CA LEU A 84 -28.98 22.35 -15.19
C LEU A 84 -28.55 21.35 -14.13
N VAL A 85 -27.28 21.37 -13.71
CA VAL A 85 -26.81 20.57 -12.58
C VAL A 85 -27.51 21.01 -11.29
N TYR A 86 -27.68 22.31 -11.07
CA TYR A 86 -28.38 22.84 -9.90
C TYR A 86 -29.85 22.37 -9.88
N PHE A 87 -30.58 22.45 -10.99
CA PHE A 87 -31.99 22.05 -11.06
C PHE A 87 -32.22 20.54 -11.10
N THR A 88 -31.26 19.73 -11.55
CA THR A 88 -31.40 18.26 -11.56
C THR A 88 -30.93 17.62 -10.26
N VAL A 89 -29.91 18.18 -9.61
CA VAL A 89 -29.30 17.61 -8.40
C VAL A 89 -29.98 18.10 -7.12
N LEU A 90 -30.44 19.36 -7.03
CA LEU A 90 -31.15 19.84 -5.82
C LEU A 90 -32.38 19.01 -5.44
N PRO A 91 -33.29 18.66 -6.37
CA PRO A 91 -34.51 17.92 -6.01
C PRO A 91 -34.22 16.55 -5.40
N PHE A 92 -33.14 15.90 -5.84
CA PHE A 92 -32.73 14.60 -5.30
C PHE A 92 -32.17 14.74 -3.88
N PHE A 93 -31.34 15.74 -3.61
CA PHE A 93 -30.91 16.04 -2.24
C PHE A 93 -32.09 16.49 -1.38
N GLU A 94 -33.00 17.33 -1.89
CA GLU A 94 -34.17 17.74 -1.11
C GLU A 94 -35.08 16.57 -0.71
N SER A 95 -35.21 15.51 -1.52
CA SER A 95 -36.10 14.40 -1.20
C SER A 95 -35.65 13.62 0.05
N LYS A 96 -34.36 13.25 0.13
CA LYS A 96 -33.79 12.58 1.31
C LYS A 96 -33.83 13.48 2.55
N TYR A 97 -33.47 14.75 2.41
CA TYR A 97 -33.52 15.71 3.52
C TYR A 97 -34.96 15.95 4.02
N ARG A 98 -35.97 15.91 3.15
CA ARG A 98 -37.38 16.02 3.55
C ARG A 98 -37.84 14.86 4.42
N ILE A 99 -37.33 13.64 4.21
CA ILE A 99 -37.66 12.48 5.04
C ILE A 99 -37.21 12.72 6.49
N PHE A 100 -35.98 13.18 6.70
CA PHE A 100 -35.44 13.41 8.05
C PHE A 100 -36.01 14.64 8.76
N ARG A 101 -36.41 15.70 8.02
CA ARG A 101 -37.02 16.90 8.63
C ARG A 101 -38.33 16.64 9.37
N ARG A 102 -39.05 15.58 9.02
CA ARG A 102 -40.33 15.21 9.66
C ARG A 102 -40.13 14.38 10.94
N HIS A 103 -38.90 14.16 11.38
CA HIS A 103 -38.62 13.39 12.58
C HIS A 103 -39.00 14.18 13.85
N ASN A 104 -39.71 13.51 14.75
CA ASN A 104 -40.13 14.10 16.02
C ASN A 104 -38.98 14.01 17.03
N ARG A 105 -38.72 15.09 17.77
CA ARG A 105 -37.62 15.12 18.75
C ARG A 105 -37.76 14.14 19.92
N ASN A 106 -38.96 13.60 20.12
CA ASN A 106 -39.23 12.62 21.18
C ASN A 106 -39.14 11.16 20.67
N GLU A 107 -38.84 10.96 19.39
CA GLU A 107 -38.73 9.63 18.78
C GLU A 107 -37.27 9.18 18.72
N VAL A 108 -37.03 7.88 18.89
CA VAL A 108 -35.73 7.27 18.59
C VAL A 108 -35.70 6.85 17.12
N ALA A 109 -34.61 7.16 16.42
CA ALA A 109 -34.44 6.77 15.02
C ALA A 109 -33.70 5.42 14.93
N VAL A 110 -34.37 4.41 14.38
CA VAL A 110 -33.81 3.07 14.15
C VAL A 110 -33.43 2.96 12.68
N PHE A 111 -32.15 2.85 12.37
CA PHE A 111 -31.64 2.60 11.04
C PHE A 111 -31.40 1.11 10.85
N TYR A 112 -32.05 0.54 9.85
CA TYR A 112 -31.99 -0.88 9.55
C TYR A 112 -31.39 -1.12 8.17
N HIS A 113 -30.31 -1.89 8.12
CA HIS A 113 -29.69 -2.34 6.88
C HIS A 113 -30.17 -3.74 6.53
N TRP A 114 -30.83 -3.90 5.39
CA TRP A 114 -31.26 -5.19 4.86
C TRP A 114 -30.41 -5.58 3.65
N SER A 115 -29.82 -6.77 3.67
CA SER A 115 -29.12 -7.36 2.53
C SER A 115 -29.60 -8.79 2.24
N ASP A 116 -29.73 -9.16 0.96
CA ASP A 116 -30.15 -10.47 0.46
C ASP A 116 -28.96 -11.44 0.17
N GLU A 117 -27.73 -10.96 0.37
CA GLU A 117 -26.52 -11.50 -0.25
C GLU A 117 -26.06 -12.88 0.28
N GLU A 118 -26.54 -13.33 1.45
CA GLU A 118 -26.14 -14.63 2.01
C GLU A 118 -26.74 -15.84 1.30
N THR A 119 -27.63 -15.63 0.34
CA THR A 119 -28.21 -16.72 -0.42
C THR A 119 -27.30 -17.08 -1.58
N LYS A 120 -26.33 -17.98 -1.33
CA LYS A 120 -25.65 -18.69 -2.43
C LYS A 120 -26.73 -19.18 -3.40
N PRO A 121 -26.60 -18.98 -4.73
CA PRO A 121 -27.59 -19.44 -5.69
C PRO A 121 -27.93 -20.92 -5.46
N GLY A 122 -29.19 -21.21 -5.06
CA GLY A 122 -29.67 -22.55 -4.74
C GLY A 122 -29.75 -22.91 -3.24
N SER A 123 -29.34 -22.05 -2.31
CA SER A 123 -29.59 -22.25 -0.88
C SER A 123 -31.04 -21.87 -0.53
N LYS A 124 -31.72 -22.69 0.30
CA LYS A 124 -33.09 -22.41 0.81
C LYS A 124 -33.13 -21.23 1.81
N ASN A 125 -32.13 -20.34 1.81
CA ASN A 125 -31.88 -19.35 2.87
C ASN A 125 -32.56 -17.99 2.68
N THR A 126 -33.30 -17.73 1.59
CA THR A 126 -34.03 -16.44 1.45
C THR A 126 -35.04 -16.23 2.57
N THR A 127 -35.70 -17.30 3.00
CA THR A 127 -36.64 -17.28 4.14
C THR A 127 -35.97 -16.87 5.45
N HIS A 128 -34.69 -17.21 5.65
CA HIS A 128 -33.98 -16.89 6.88
C HIS A 128 -33.73 -15.38 7.04
N ALA A 129 -33.32 -14.68 5.99
CA ALA A 129 -33.12 -13.23 6.03
C ALA A 129 -34.44 -12.48 6.31
N GLU A 130 -35.56 -12.98 5.76
CA GLU A 130 -36.88 -12.44 6.01
C GLU A 130 -37.38 -12.70 7.43
N ASP A 131 -37.20 -13.93 7.92
CA ASP A 131 -37.53 -14.31 9.29
C ASP A 131 -36.71 -13.49 10.30
N ALA A 132 -35.40 -13.34 10.06
CA ALA A 132 -34.51 -12.54 10.90
C ALA A 132 -34.98 -11.08 10.99
N PHE A 133 -35.33 -10.46 9.87
CA PHE A 133 -35.92 -9.12 9.89
C PHE A 133 -37.24 -9.05 10.62
N HIS A 134 -38.15 -9.99 10.38
CA HIS A 134 -39.45 -10.02 11.04
C HIS A 134 -39.30 -10.17 12.56
N HIS A 135 -38.38 -11.01 13.01
CA HIS A 135 -38.04 -11.14 14.42
C HIS A 135 -37.44 -9.85 14.98
N GLN A 136 -36.45 -9.25 14.32
CA GLN A 136 -35.85 -8.00 14.78
C GLN A 136 -36.85 -6.84 14.82
N LEU A 137 -37.75 -6.75 13.84
CA LEU A 137 -38.81 -5.74 13.81
C LEU A 137 -39.80 -5.93 14.96
N ALA A 138 -40.15 -7.19 15.29
CA ALA A 138 -40.96 -7.48 16.46
C ALA A 138 -40.26 -7.05 17.76
N GLN A 139 -38.95 -7.26 17.88
CA GLN A 139 -38.16 -6.81 19.04
C GLN A 139 -38.12 -5.28 19.16
N VAL A 140 -38.00 -4.56 18.04
CA VAL A 140 -38.07 -3.09 18.02
C VAL A 140 -39.45 -2.61 18.49
N ALA A 141 -40.53 -3.25 18.06
CA ALA A 141 -41.88 -2.94 18.51
C ALA A 141 -42.10 -3.24 20.01
N GLU A 142 -41.58 -4.37 20.48
CA GLU A 142 -41.59 -4.76 21.89
C GLU A 142 -40.84 -3.74 22.75
N ALA A 143 -39.61 -3.38 22.37
CA ALA A 143 -38.81 -2.36 23.07
C ALA A 143 -39.52 -1.00 23.10
N SER A 144 -40.13 -0.57 21.99
CA SER A 144 -40.90 0.69 21.92
C SER A 144 -42.05 0.71 22.93
N ASN A 145 -42.76 -0.41 23.07
CA ASN A 145 -43.85 -0.54 24.02
C ASN A 145 -43.34 -0.64 25.47
N GLN A 146 -42.32 -1.47 25.73
CA GLN A 146 -41.76 -1.69 27.06
C GLN A 146 -41.19 -0.41 27.66
N TYR A 147 -40.36 0.31 26.90
CA TYR A 147 -39.72 1.55 27.37
C TYR A 147 -40.60 2.78 27.20
N LYS A 148 -41.78 2.64 26.58
CA LYS A 148 -42.69 3.75 26.23
C LYS A 148 -41.96 4.84 25.42
N ILE A 149 -41.09 4.42 24.51
CA ILE A 149 -40.31 5.31 23.64
C ILE A 149 -40.84 5.13 22.22
N PRO A 150 -41.42 6.17 21.60
CA PRO A 150 -41.83 6.05 20.22
C PRO A 150 -40.57 5.91 19.35
N MET A 151 -40.57 4.94 18.45
CA MET A 151 -39.42 4.66 17.56
C MET A 151 -39.84 4.89 16.12
N ARG A 152 -38.91 5.31 15.26
CA ARG A 152 -39.14 5.44 13.82
C ARG A 152 -38.11 4.60 13.07
N LEU A 153 -38.58 3.68 12.23
CA LEU A 153 -37.70 2.83 11.44
C LEU A 153 -37.37 3.49 10.11
N TYR A 154 -36.09 3.63 9.84
CA TYR A 154 -35.50 4.02 8.57
C TYR A 154 -34.77 2.80 8.00
N TYR A 155 -35.24 2.24 6.90
CA TYR A 155 -34.63 1.02 6.34
C TYR A 155 -34.09 1.26 4.93
N SER A 156 -32.98 0.61 4.64
CA SER A 156 -32.37 0.57 3.31
C SER A 156 -32.32 -0.88 2.83
N THR A 157 -32.67 -1.11 1.57
CA THR A 157 -32.70 -2.44 0.96
C THR A 157 -31.62 -2.55 -0.09
N TYR A 158 -30.76 -3.56 0.02
CA TYR A 158 -29.71 -3.89 -0.94
C TYR A 158 -30.09 -5.19 -1.62
N THR A 159 -30.09 -5.16 -2.95
CA THR A 159 -30.52 -6.29 -3.76
C THR A 159 -29.46 -6.63 -4.79
N SER A 160 -29.03 -7.89 -4.82
CA SER A 160 -28.11 -8.37 -5.84
C SER A 160 -28.85 -8.61 -7.16
N THR A 161 -28.59 -7.78 -8.17
CA THR A 161 -29.22 -7.95 -9.50
C THR A 161 -28.77 -9.23 -10.23
N ALA A 162 -27.75 -9.92 -9.71
CA ALA A 162 -27.12 -11.08 -10.34
C ALA A 162 -28.05 -12.30 -10.50
N THR A 163 -29.12 -12.39 -9.72
CA THR A 163 -30.01 -13.56 -9.75
C THR A 163 -31.17 -13.43 -10.73
N GLY A 164 -31.45 -12.22 -11.24
CA GLY A 164 -32.62 -11.95 -12.10
C GLY A 164 -33.98 -12.29 -11.45
N LEU A 165 -33.99 -12.64 -10.16
CA LEU A 165 -35.18 -12.99 -9.41
C LEU A 165 -35.78 -11.70 -8.82
N PRO A 166 -37.09 -11.47 -8.93
CA PRO A 166 -37.76 -10.42 -8.19
C PRO A 166 -37.46 -10.60 -6.71
N THR A 167 -36.98 -9.55 -6.03
CA THR A 167 -36.83 -9.61 -4.58
C THR A 167 -38.17 -9.93 -3.94
N THR A 168 -38.21 -10.97 -3.13
CA THR A 168 -39.42 -11.44 -2.45
C THR A 168 -39.94 -10.40 -1.46
N LEU A 169 -39.04 -9.62 -0.85
CA LEU A 169 -39.42 -8.52 0.02
C LEU A 169 -39.62 -7.22 -0.78
N GLN A 170 -40.88 -6.91 -1.10
CA GLN A 170 -41.21 -5.61 -1.65
C GLN A 170 -41.32 -4.55 -0.55
N GLN A 171 -41.12 -3.28 -0.92
CA GLN A 171 -41.34 -2.14 -0.01
C GLN A 171 -42.73 -2.20 0.67
N ALA A 172 -43.73 -2.70 -0.06
CA ALA A 172 -45.08 -2.90 0.44
C ALA A 172 -45.15 -3.90 1.61
N ASP A 173 -44.32 -4.95 1.60
CA ASP A 173 -44.31 -6.00 2.62
C ASP A 173 -43.73 -5.49 3.94
N VAL A 174 -42.63 -4.73 3.87
CA VAL A 174 -42.05 -4.06 5.05
C VAL A 174 -43.06 -3.11 5.69
N GLN A 175 -43.71 -2.28 4.88
CA GLN A 175 -44.73 -1.36 5.37
C GLN A 175 -45.95 -2.09 5.94
N SER A 176 -46.38 -3.18 5.30
CA SER A 176 -47.46 -4.03 5.77
C SER A 176 -47.13 -4.63 7.13
N LYS A 177 -45.92 -5.17 7.29
CA LYS A 177 -45.46 -5.76 8.55
C LYS A 177 -45.36 -4.73 9.67
N CYS A 178 -44.84 -3.54 9.38
CA CYS A 178 -44.81 -2.45 10.35
C CYS A 178 -46.22 -2.08 10.86
N ARG A 179 -47.23 -2.07 9.97
CA ARG A 179 -48.63 -1.86 10.36
C ARG A 179 -49.17 -3.03 11.20
N GLN A 180 -48.88 -4.27 10.81
CA GLN A 180 -49.35 -5.48 11.51
C GLN A 180 -48.83 -5.58 12.94
N LEU A 181 -47.57 -5.20 13.18
CA LEU A 181 -46.96 -5.24 14.52
C LEU A 181 -47.47 -4.15 15.46
N ASN A 182 -48.47 -3.36 15.03
CA ASN A 182 -48.97 -2.18 15.73
C ASN A 182 -47.82 -1.28 16.21
N PHE A 183 -46.79 -1.16 15.37
CA PHE A 183 -45.64 -0.34 15.67
C PHE A 183 -46.15 1.10 15.82
N LYS A 184 -46.04 1.67 17.03
CA LYS A 184 -46.50 3.05 17.31
C LYS A 184 -45.74 4.10 16.49
N GLY A 185 -44.72 3.68 15.75
CA GLY A 185 -43.95 4.47 14.82
C GLY A 185 -44.34 4.33 13.36
N SER A 186 -43.59 5.05 12.52
CA SER A 186 -43.66 4.94 11.06
C SER A 186 -42.42 4.23 10.51
N CYS A 187 -42.59 3.46 9.44
CA CYS A 187 -41.48 2.87 8.69
C CYS A 187 -41.25 3.63 7.39
N TRP A 188 -40.03 4.09 7.18
CA TRP A 188 -39.61 4.89 6.03
C TRP A 188 -38.51 4.17 5.28
N HIS A 189 -38.76 3.92 4.00
CA HIS A 189 -37.74 3.46 3.09
C HIS A 189 -36.87 4.65 2.72
N VAL A 190 -35.57 4.57 3.02
CA VAL A 190 -34.63 5.68 2.79
C VAL A 190 -33.92 5.53 1.45
N ASP A 191 -33.51 4.30 1.14
CA ASP A 191 -32.77 4.04 -0.09
C ASP A 191 -32.97 2.60 -0.59
N ARG A 192 -32.93 2.46 -1.91
CA ARG A 192 -32.78 1.18 -2.60
C ARG A 192 -31.50 1.27 -3.41
N VAL A 193 -30.53 0.44 -3.04
CA VAL A 193 -29.27 0.35 -3.75
C VAL A 193 -29.31 -0.94 -4.55
N ASP A 194 -29.62 -0.80 -5.84
CA ASP A 194 -29.49 -1.89 -6.79
C ASP A 194 -27.99 -2.08 -7.08
N ARG A 195 -27.44 -3.23 -6.70
CA ARG A 195 -26.02 -3.50 -6.94
C ARG A 195 -25.82 -3.87 -8.41
N ASP A 196 -24.94 -3.16 -9.10
CA ASP A 196 -24.43 -3.63 -10.38
C ASP A 196 -23.66 -4.94 -10.14
N VAL A 197 -23.96 -5.98 -10.91
CA VAL A 197 -23.28 -7.29 -10.84
C VAL A 197 -21.76 -7.14 -11.01
N ASN A 198 -21.32 -6.09 -11.70
CA ASN A 198 -19.91 -5.79 -11.92
C ASN A 198 -19.30 -4.94 -10.80
N ASP A 199 -20.11 -4.30 -9.96
CA ASP A 199 -19.64 -3.48 -8.86
C ASP A 199 -19.37 -4.34 -7.61
N LYS A 200 -18.17 -4.94 -7.62
CA LYS A 200 -17.62 -5.74 -6.50
C LYS A 200 -17.35 -4.92 -5.22
N ARG A 201 -17.77 -3.66 -5.12
CA ARG A 201 -17.53 -2.83 -3.92
C ARG A 201 -18.32 -3.36 -2.72
N PRO A 202 -17.67 -3.72 -1.59
CA PRO A 202 -18.36 -4.26 -0.40
C PRO A 202 -18.97 -3.15 0.50
N VAL A 203 -19.61 -2.14 -0.11
CA VAL A 203 -19.92 -0.83 0.54
C VAL A 203 -21.37 -0.75 1.06
N ASP A 204 -22.10 -1.87 1.10
CA ASP A 204 -23.53 -1.92 1.39
C ASP A 204 -23.91 -1.36 2.78
N HIS A 205 -23.18 -1.72 3.83
CA HIS A 205 -23.44 -1.20 5.19
C HIS A 205 -23.12 0.31 5.31
N LEU A 206 -22.11 0.79 4.58
CA LEU A 206 -21.64 2.17 4.67
C LEU A 206 -22.69 3.18 4.19
N ASP A 207 -23.55 2.78 3.27
CA ASP A 207 -24.62 3.64 2.74
C ASP A 207 -25.77 3.82 3.74
N THR A 208 -26.15 2.77 4.46
CA THR A 208 -27.12 2.90 5.58
C THR A 208 -26.53 3.73 6.72
N LEU A 209 -25.25 3.51 7.06
CA LEU A 209 -24.56 4.32 8.06
C LEU A 209 -24.41 5.78 7.60
N GLN A 210 -24.26 6.04 6.30
CA GLN A 210 -24.19 7.40 5.76
C GLN A 210 -25.52 8.12 5.95
N ASN A 211 -26.64 7.44 5.70
CA ASN A 211 -27.98 7.97 5.98
C ASN A 211 -28.17 8.28 7.48
N LEU A 212 -27.68 7.39 8.37
CA LEU A 212 -27.69 7.61 9.82
C LEU A 212 -26.83 8.83 10.21
N TYR A 213 -25.63 8.95 9.65
CA TYR A 213 -24.74 10.09 9.87
C TYR A 213 -25.41 11.40 9.45
N ASP A 214 -25.97 11.46 8.24
CA ASP A 214 -26.65 12.63 7.69
C ASP A 214 -27.88 13.04 8.52
N PHE A 215 -28.57 12.05 9.10
CA PHE A 215 -29.63 12.28 10.08
C PHE A 215 -29.07 12.92 11.35
N CYS A 216 -27.98 12.39 11.92
CA CYS A 216 -27.38 12.94 13.14
C CYS A 216 -26.77 14.35 12.95
N GLN A 217 -26.37 14.72 11.74
CA GLN A 217 -26.00 16.12 11.44
C GLN A 217 -27.16 17.08 11.64
N GLN A 218 -28.39 16.65 11.37
CA GLN A 218 -29.61 17.47 11.49
C GLN A 218 -30.25 17.40 12.89
N HIS A 219 -29.98 16.31 13.61
CA HIS A 219 -30.66 15.95 14.85
C HIS A 219 -29.67 15.62 15.98
N PRO A 220 -28.83 16.57 16.41
CA PRO A 220 -27.69 16.28 17.30
C PRO A 220 -28.06 15.76 18.69
N GLU A 221 -29.27 16.06 19.16
CA GLU A 221 -29.75 15.63 20.50
C GLU A 221 -30.47 14.28 20.47
N GLN A 222 -30.60 13.65 19.30
CA GLN A 222 -31.32 12.37 19.17
C GLN A 222 -30.47 11.17 19.56
N ILE A 223 -31.15 10.07 19.87
CA ILE A 223 -30.56 8.75 19.98
C ILE A 223 -30.89 7.98 18.71
N VAL A 224 -29.89 7.31 18.16
CA VAL A 224 -30.02 6.43 16.99
C VAL A 224 -29.70 4.99 17.39
N VAL A 225 -30.37 4.05 16.73
CA VAL A 225 -30.08 2.62 16.80
C VAL A 225 -29.68 2.16 15.40
N TYR A 226 -28.62 1.39 15.27
CA TYR A 226 -28.24 0.75 14.02
C TYR A 226 -28.37 -0.77 14.15
N LEU A 227 -29.10 -1.38 13.22
CA LEU A 227 -29.41 -2.81 13.16
C LEU A 227 -29.22 -3.32 11.72
N HIS A 228 -29.00 -4.63 11.57
CA HIS A 228 -29.02 -5.29 10.27
C HIS A 228 -29.39 -6.78 10.35
N ASN A 229 -29.73 -7.36 9.21
CA ASN A 229 -30.13 -8.77 9.13
C ASN A 229 -28.95 -9.75 8.98
N GLN A 230 -27.76 -9.30 8.58
CA GLN A 230 -26.60 -10.17 8.37
C GLN A 230 -25.76 -10.28 9.64
N VAL A 231 -25.68 -11.42 10.30
CA VAL A 231 -24.65 -11.59 11.33
C VAL A 231 -23.41 -12.13 10.66
N GLN A 232 -22.38 -11.29 10.55
CA GLN A 232 -21.05 -11.82 10.28
C GLN A 232 -20.68 -12.72 11.46
N VAL A 233 -20.75 -14.04 11.24
CA VAL A 233 -20.16 -15.02 12.12
C VAL A 233 -18.69 -15.07 11.72
N PRO A 234 -17.79 -14.42 12.48
CA PRO A 234 -16.36 -14.52 12.25
C PRO A 234 -15.97 -15.97 12.01
N GLN A 235 -15.33 -16.19 10.87
CA GLN A 235 -14.88 -17.51 10.45
C GLN A 235 -13.74 -17.96 11.36
N LEU A 236 -14.09 -18.55 12.49
CA LEU A 236 -13.16 -19.09 13.49
C LEU A 236 -12.58 -20.46 13.08
N ASN A 237 -12.57 -20.78 11.79
CA ASN A 237 -11.93 -21.99 11.29
C ASN A 237 -10.41 -21.85 11.39
N THR A 238 -9.87 -21.98 12.60
CA THR A 238 -8.46 -22.33 12.75
C THR A 238 -8.31 -23.79 12.30
N PRO A 239 -7.25 -24.13 11.56
CA PRO A 239 -7.02 -25.51 11.10
C PRO A 239 -7.01 -26.54 12.24
N ASP A 240 -6.64 -26.11 13.45
CA ASP A 240 -6.37 -26.98 14.58
C ASP A 240 -7.59 -27.19 15.50
N GLN A 241 -8.63 -26.36 15.41
CA GLN A 241 -9.88 -26.53 16.13
C GLN A 241 -11.08 -26.18 15.24
N PRO A 242 -11.66 -27.15 14.52
CA PRO A 242 -12.90 -26.93 13.79
C PRO A 242 -13.98 -26.59 14.82
N PHE A 243 -14.36 -25.32 14.86
CA PHE A 243 -15.45 -24.86 15.69
C PHE A 243 -16.73 -25.57 15.25
N ASP A 244 -17.46 -26.17 16.19
CA ASP A 244 -18.72 -26.83 15.88
C ASP A 244 -19.79 -25.78 15.59
N ILE A 245 -19.86 -25.35 14.33
CA ILE A 245 -20.86 -24.41 13.82
C ILE A 245 -22.28 -24.89 14.13
N SER A 246 -22.50 -26.21 14.33
CA SER A 246 -23.83 -26.73 14.65
C SER A 246 -24.34 -26.31 16.03
N ALA A 247 -23.45 -25.93 16.95
CA ALA A 247 -23.81 -25.38 18.26
C ALA A 247 -24.10 -23.86 18.22
N PHE A 248 -23.74 -23.18 17.13
CA PHE A 248 -23.92 -21.74 16.98
C PHE A 248 -25.29 -21.41 16.36
N HIS A 249 -26.19 -20.87 17.17
CA HIS A 249 -27.50 -20.45 16.70
C HIS A 249 -27.48 -18.99 16.27
N VAL A 250 -27.23 -18.76 14.97
CA VAL A 250 -27.18 -17.42 14.35
C VAL A 250 -28.41 -16.58 14.73
N ASP A 251 -29.61 -17.16 14.63
CA ASP A 251 -30.87 -16.50 14.99
C ASP A 251 -30.89 -16.02 16.45
N THR A 252 -30.49 -16.90 17.38
CA THR A 252 -30.46 -16.60 18.81
C THR A 252 -29.48 -15.47 19.09
N TYR A 253 -28.30 -15.53 18.49
CA TYR A 253 -27.27 -14.52 18.66
C TYR A 253 -27.69 -13.17 18.09
N GLN A 254 -28.25 -13.16 16.88
CA GLN A 254 -28.82 -11.96 16.24
C GLN A 254 -29.92 -11.31 17.08
N ARG A 255 -30.80 -12.15 17.63
CA ARG A 255 -31.83 -11.72 18.57
C ARG A 255 -31.21 -11.02 19.78
N HIS A 256 -30.18 -11.60 20.40
CA HIS A 256 -29.53 -11.00 21.56
C HIS A 256 -28.77 -9.70 21.23
N LEU A 257 -28.11 -9.62 20.07
CA LEU A 257 -27.49 -8.38 19.58
C LEU A 257 -28.52 -7.25 19.43
N THR A 258 -29.69 -7.58 18.89
CA THR A 258 -30.79 -6.63 18.70
C THR A 258 -31.37 -6.17 20.04
N LEU A 259 -31.66 -7.11 20.95
CA LEU A 259 -32.14 -6.80 22.29
C LEU A 259 -31.13 -5.97 23.08
N ALA A 260 -29.83 -6.24 22.93
CA ALA A 260 -28.79 -5.47 23.59
C ALA A 260 -28.76 -4.03 23.10
N ALA A 261 -28.74 -3.82 21.78
CA ALA A 261 -28.80 -2.48 21.19
C ALA A 261 -30.04 -1.71 21.65
N LEU A 262 -31.20 -2.36 21.76
CA LEU A 262 -32.44 -1.74 22.23
C LEU A 262 -32.47 -1.52 23.75
N SER A 263 -31.88 -2.41 24.54
CA SER A 263 -31.75 -2.26 26.01
C SER A 263 -30.96 -1.01 26.38
N CYS A 264 -30.00 -0.63 25.55
CA CYS A 264 -29.19 0.58 25.73
C CYS A 264 -29.98 1.89 25.66
N LEU A 265 -31.20 1.91 25.14
CA LEU A 265 -31.98 3.14 24.98
C LEU A 265 -32.34 3.78 26.32
N GLN A 266 -32.64 2.95 27.32
CA GLN A 266 -32.95 3.45 28.66
C GLN A 266 -31.73 4.14 29.27
N LEU A 267 -30.54 3.54 29.11
CA LEU A 267 -29.28 4.11 29.59
C LEU A 267 -28.96 5.46 28.95
N LEU A 268 -28.97 5.52 27.62
CA LEU A 268 -28.64 6.74 26.88
C LEU A 268 -29.64 7.87 27.16
N ARG A 269 -30.88 7.52 27.52
CA ARG A 269 -31.91 8.50 27.89
C ARG A 269 -31.82 8.96 29.34
N ASP A 270 -31.72 8.02 30.29
CA ASP A 270 -31.86 8.28 31.72
C ASP A 270 -30.53 8.70 32.37
N GLY A 271 -29.39 8.22 31.85
CA GLY A 271 -28.05 8.48 32.41
C GLY A 271 -27.50 9.88 32.11
N GLY A 272 -28.17 10.64 31.23
CA GLY A 272 -27.64 11.86 30.61
C GLY A 272 -26.42 11.58 29.72
N SER A 273 -26.07 12.49 28.82
CA SER A 273 -24.90 12.38 27.94
C SER A 273 -23.54 12.33 28.67
N ALA A 274 -23.55 12.33 30.01
CA ALA A 274 -22.36 12.33 30.84
C ALA A 274 -21.71 10.94 30.95
N GLN A 275 -22.51 9.86 30.91
CA GLN A 275 -22.03 8.50 31.24
C GLN A 275 -21.43 7.75 30.04
N CYS A 276 -22.10 7.71 28.87
CA CYS A 276 -21.54 7.14 27.66
C CYS A 276 -22.13 7.68 26.35
N ASP A 277 -21.38 7.51 25.27
CA ASP A 277 -21.71 7.96 23.92
C ASP A 277 -22.39 6.87 23.08
N THR A 278 -22.00 5.61 23.30
CA THR A 278 -22.46 4.44 22.55
C THR A 278 -22.71 3.26 23.47
N CYS A 279 -23.56 2.33 23.05
CA CYS A 279 -23.86 1.12 23.80
C CYS A 279 -24.30 -0.02 22.87
N GLY A 280 -23.94 -1.26 23.21
CA GLY A 280 -24.29 -2.48 22.48
C GLY A 280 -24.09 -3.73 23.35
N LEU A 281 -24.07 -4.92 22.75
CA LEU A 281 -23.96 -6.17 23.52
C LEU A 281 -22.68 -6.24 24.36
N GLN A 282 -21.53 -6.12 23.70
CA GLN A 282 -20.21 -6.18 24.32
C GLN A 282 -19.27 -5.22 23.57
N PHE A 283 -18.46 -4.45 24.28
CA PHE A 283 -17.49 -3.56 23.64
C PHE A 283 -16.11 -4.20 23.63
N PHE A 284 -15.53 -4.37 22.44
CA PHE A 284 -14.21 -4.93 22.26
C PHE A 284 -13.16 -3.87 21.95
N THR A 285 -11.98 -4.00 22.55
CA THR A 285 -10.82 -3.13 22.28
C THR A 285 -9.73 -3.81 21.45
N SER A 286 -9.93 -5.06 21.03
CA SER A 286 -8.97 -5.85 20.26
C SER A 286 -8.92 -5.37 18.81
N TRP A 287 -7.71 -5.15 18.26
CA TRP A 287 -7.41 -4.57 16.94
C TRP A 287 -8.03 -3.21 16.66
N THR A 288 -9.34 -3.07 16.80
CA THR A 288 -10.14 -1.85 16.64
C THR A 288 -11.20 -1.82 17.74
N TRP A 289 -11.90 -0.71 17.84
CA TRP A 289 -13.02 -0.60 18.76
C TRP A 289 -14.32 -0.88 18.03
N PHE A 290 -15.10 -1.85 18.50
CA PHE A 290 -16.35 -2.24 17.86
C PHE A 290 -17.30 -2.96 18.82
N TYR A 291 -18.55 -3.08 18.37
CA TYR A 291 -19.56 -3.95 18.96
C TYR A 291 -19.75 -5.19 18.06
N PRO A 292 -19.85 -6.40 18.61
CA PRO A 292 -20.05 -7.60 17.82
C PRO A 292 -21.32 -7.49 16.98
N GLY A 293 -21.26 -8.05 15.77
CA GLY A 293 -22.36 -7.98 14.81
C GLY A 293 -22.75 -6.56 14.41
N ASN A 294 -21.94 -5.53 14.71
CA ASN A 294 -22.16 -4.13 14.36
C ASN A 294 -23.60 -3.63 14.67
N MET A 295 -24.19 -4.06 15.79
CA MET A 295 -25.49 -3.56 16.27
C MET A 295 -25.30 -2.76 17.56
N TRP A 296 -25.81 -1.53 17.56
CA TRP A 296 -25.53 -0.59 18.64
C TRP A 296 -26.54 0.56 18.67
N SER A 297 -26.57 1.26 19.80
CA SER A 297 -27.23 2.54 20.01
C SER A 297 -26.20 3.62 20.31
N ALA A 298 -26.43 4.85 19.84
CA ALA A 298 -25.53 5.97 20.09
C ALA A 298 -26.27 7.32 20.15
N HIS A 299 -25.64 8.29 20.82
CA HIS A 299 -26.06 9.68 20.71
C HIS A 299 -25.62 10.28 19.38
N CYS A 300 -26.52 11.02 18.74
CA CYS A 300 -26.18 11.78 17.53
C CYS A 300 -25.11 12.84 17.77
N SER A 301 -24.97 13.34 19.02
CA SER A 301 -23.92 14.28 19.41
C SER A 301 -22.51 13.68 19.29
N TYR A 302 -22.38 12.36 19.51
CA TYR A 302 -21.16 11.61 19.23
C TYR A 302 -21.02 11.29 17.74
N VAL A 303 -22.05 10.69 17.13
CA VAL A 303 -22.02 10.26 15.72
C VAL A 303 -21.62 11.40 14.78
N ARG A 304 -22.11 12.61 15.01
CA ARG A 304 -21.78 13.77 14.17
C ARG A 304 -20.30 14.17 14.19
N ARG A 305 -19.54 13.72 15.19
CA ARG A 305 -18.09 13.95 15.30
C ARG A 305 -17.28 12.93 14.51
N LEU A 306 -17.88 11.80 14.16
CA LEU A 306 -17.23 10.80 13.32
C LEU A 306 -16.97 11.36 11.92
N LEU A 307 -15.99 10.80 11.23
CA LEU A 307 -15.90 10.97 9.78
C LEU A 307 -17.17 10.43 9.11
N PRO A 308 -17.68 11.04 8.04
CA PRO A 308 -18.72 10.41 7.22
C PRO A 308 -18.28 8.99 6.82
N PRO A 309 -19.14 7.96 6.90
CA PRO A 309 -18.75 6.56 6.68
C PRO A 309 -17.91 6.30 5.41
N ARG A 310 -18.25 6.93 4.29
CA ARG A 310 -17.47 6.81 3.04
C ARG A 310 -16.08 7.47 3.16
N ALA A 311 -15.99 8.62 3.82
CA ALA A 311 -14.72 9.27 4.10
C ALA A 311 -13.87 8.46 5.09
N PHE A 312 -14.50 7.82 6.07
CA PHE A 312 -13.83 6.90 6.99
C PHE A 312 -13.20 5.70 6.26
N HIS A 313 -13.96 5.03 5.38
CA HIS A 313 -13.43 3.92 4.57
C HIS A 313 -12.22 4.36 3.74
N GLN A 314 -12.30 5.51 3.09
CA GLN A 314 -11.16 6.06 2.33
C GLN A 314 -9.96 6.38 3.23
N ALA A 315 -10.20 6.96 4.41
CA ALA A 315 -9.15 7.24 5.38
C ALA A 315 -8.51 5.97 5.94
N SER A 316 -9.26 4.88 6.09
CA SER A 316 -8.74 3.56 6.49
C SER A 316 -7.82 2.94 5.44
N ILE A 317 -8.09 3.15 4.14
CA ILE A 317 -7.15 2.75 3.07
C ILE A 317 -5.81 3.50 3.22
N VAL A 318 -5.86 4.81 3.42
CA VAL A 318 -4.66 5.65 3.63
C VAL A 318 -3.90 5.25 4.89
N LEU A 319 -4.63 4.93 5.97
CA LEU A 319 -4.06 4.43 7.21
C LEU A 319 -3.26 3.15 6.98
N ILE A 320 -3.78 2.20 6.21
CA ILE A 320 -3.09 0.92 5.97
C ILE A 320 -1.83 1.14 5.16
N GLN A 321 -1.86 1.99 4.13
CA GLN A 321 -0.66 2.40 3.40
C GLN A 321 0.41 2.93 4.37
N LYS A 322 0.01 3.84 5.27
CA LYS A 322 0.91 4.39 6.30
C LYS A 322 1.44 3.30 7.23
N VAL A 323 0.59 2.41 7.75
CA VAL A 323 0.99 1.36 8.70
C VAL A 323 1.93 0.35 8.06
N VAL A 324 1.67 -0.02 6.81
CA VAL A 324 2.54 -0.88 6.02
C VAL A 324 3.94 -0.26 5.86
N LEU A 325 4.02 1.03 5.52
CA LEU A 325 5.29 1.76 5.46
C LEU A 325 6.01 1.81 6.81
N LEU A 326 5.27 2.12 7.89
CA LEU A 326 5.83 2.13 9.24
C LEU A 326 6.33 0.75 9.66
N ARG A 327 5.63 -0.32 9.27
CA ARG A 327 6.06 -1.71 9.48
C ARG A 327 7.37 -2.01 8.74
N PHE A 328 7.53 -1.55 7.50
CA PHE A 328 8.81 -1.71 6.79
C PHE A 328 9.96 -1.01 7.47
N ARG A 329 9.71 0.18 8.00
CA ARG A 329 10.68 0.93 8.78
C ARG A 329 10.90 0.35 10.17
N ARG A 330 10.26 -0.78 10.49
CA ARG A 330 10.22 -1.44 11.80
C ARG A 330 9.71 -0.52 12.91
N GLN A 331 9.04 0.58 12.58
CA GLN A 331 8.51 1.55 13.55
C GLN A 331 7.25 1.01 14.21
N ILE A 332 6.41 0.32 13.44
CA ILE A 332 5.23 -0.39 13.92
C ILE A 332 5.40 -1.90 13.72
N LEU A 333 4.82 -2.68 14.63
CA LEU A 333 4.74 -4.13 14.60
C LEU A 333 3.27 -4.56 14.43
N THR A 334 3.07 -5.69 13.79
CA THR A 334 1.76 -6.32 13.58
C THR A 334 1.83 -7.78 14.02
N ASN A 335 2.43 -8.02 15.18
CA ASN A 335 2.81 -9.35 15.64
C ASN A 335 1.63 -10.13 16.24
N SER A 336 0.51 -9.46 16.54
CA SER A 336 -0.67 -10.09 17.16
C SER A 336 -1.33 -11.19 16.31
N PHE A 337 -0.98 -11.30 15.02
CA PHE A 337 -1.53 -12.27 14.08
C PHE A 337 -0.43 -13.02 13.32
N ARG A 338 -0.41 -14.36 13.45
CA ARG A 338 0.63 -15.23 12.87
C ARG A 338 0.41 -15.52 11.39
N ASP A 339 -0.84 -15.70 10.96
CA ASP A 339 -1.22 -16.18 9.62
C ASP A 339 -1.51 -15.05 8.63
N GLY A 340 -0.93 -13.87 8.88
CA GLY A 340 -1.26 -12.65 8.16
C GLY A 340 -2.52 -11.98 8.73
N VAL A 341 -2.73 -10.74 8.29
CA VAL A 341 -3.84 -9.91 8.77
C VAL A 341 -4.97 -9.94 7.74
N THR A 342 -6.20 -10.22 8.18
CA THR A 342 -7.39 -10.25 7.30
C THR A 342 -7.91 -8.85 6.97
N LEU A 343 -8.74 -8.72 5.92
CA LEU A 343 -9.43 -7.46 5.59
C LEU A 343 -10.27 -6.95 6.76
N GLU A 344 -10.90 -7.87 7.50
CA GLU A 344 -11.66 -7.57 8.71
C GLU A 344 -10.81 -6.89 9.78
N GLN A 345 -9.66 -7.47 10.12
CA GLN A 345 -8.78 -6.91 11.16
C GLN A 345 -8.25 -5.51 10.78
N TRP A 346 -8.09 -5.25 9.48
CA TRP A 346 -7.75 -3.93 8.96
C TRP A 346 -8.92 -2.95 8.93
N GLY A 347 -10.16 -3.42 9.00
CA GLY A 347 -11.35 -2.60 8.82
C GLY A 347 -11.53 -2.11 7.40
N LEU A 348 -11.16 -2.95 6.43
CA LEU A 348 -11.36 -2.67 5.02
C LEU A 348 -12.71 -3.17 4.53
N ASP A 349 -13.16 -2.56 3.43
CA ASP A 349 -14.34 -3.00 2.70
C ASP A 349 -15.59 -3.03 3.59
N SER A 350 -16.37 -4.12 3.60
CA SER A 350 -17.62 -4.19 4.39
C SER A 350 -17.35 -4.14 5.90
N HIS A 351 -16.15 -4.52 6.33
CA HIS A 351 -15.76 -4.47 7.74
C HIS A 351 -15.43 -3.04 8.22
N ALA A 352 -15.25 -2.08 7.31
CA ALA A 352 -15.10 -0.68 7.69
C ALA A 352 -16.32 -0.17 8.48
N ALA A 353 -17.51 -0.66 8.14
CA ALA A 353 -18.73 -0.32 8.86
C ALA A 353 -18.67 -0.74 10.34
N GLY A 354 -18.10 -1.91 10.65
CA GLY A 354 -17.94 -2.39 12.03
C GLY A 354 -16.94 -1.57 12.85
N HIS A 355 -15.95 -0.97 12.18
CA HIS A 355 -14.91 -0.17 12.84
C HIS A 355 -15.28 1.31 12.97
N TRP A 356 -16.28 1.77 12.21
CA TRP A 356 -16.62 3.17 12.07
C TRP A 356 -17.05 3.81 13.39
N LEU A 357 -17.98 3.19 14.11
CA LEU A 357 -18.51 3.75 15.35
C LEU A 357 -17.43 3.91 16.41
N GLY A 358 -16.53 2.94 16.55
CA GLY A 358 -15.46 2.98 17.53
C GLY A 358 -14.23 3.79 17.11
N SER A 359 -14.27 4.47 15.96
CA SER A 359 -13.06 5.06 15.38
C SER A 359 -12.53 6.29 16.10
N HIS A 360 -13.33 6.99 16.91
CA HIS A 360 -12.97 8.33 17.40
C HIS A 360 -12.32 8.32 18.80
N PRO A 361 -11.26 9.12 19.05
CA PRO A 361 -10.49 9.12 20.31
C PRO A 361 -11.24 9.54 21.58
N ILE A 362 -12.47 10.05 21.48
CA ILE A 362 -13.24 10.57 22.63
C ILE A 362 -14.24 9.57 23.17
N LEU A 363 -14.43 8.47 22.42
CA LEU A 363 -15.51 7.53 22.62
C LEU A 363 -15.61 7.14 24.10
N LYS A 364 -16.80 7.25 24.66
CA LYS A 364 -17.15 6.66 25.96
C LYS A 364 -18.08 5.48 25.71
N PRO A 365 -17.56 4.26 25.63
CA PRO A 365 -18.39 3.11 25.32
C PRO A 365 -19.08 2.59 26.61
N CYS A 366 -20.28 2.05 26.41
CA CYS A 366 -20.99 1.20 27.36
C CYS A 366 -21.30 -0.14 26.70
N ASP A 367 -21.63 -1.16 27.49
CA ASP A 367 -22.20 -2.40 27.00
C ASP A 367 -23.14 -3.00 28.06
N VAL A 368 -23.90 -4.03 27.67
CA VAL A 368 -24.95 -4.60 28.51
C VAL A 368 -24.76 -6.09 28.82
N SER A 369 -23.67 -6.70 28.36
CA SER A 369 -23.42 -8.12 28.58
C SER A 369 -23.12 -8.43 30.05
N VAL A 370 -23.79 -9.40 30.65
CA VAL A 370 -23.40 -9.94 31.97
C VAL A 370 -22.20 -10.90 31.89
N SER A 371 -21.92 -11.41 30.69
CA SER A 371 -20.84 -12.39 30.47
C SER A 371 -19.68 -11.78 29.71
N GLY A 372 -18.45 -12.16 30.06
CA GLY A 372 -17.28 -11.82 29.25
C GLY A 372 -17.09 -12.70 28.03
N ASP A 373 -17.79 -13.83 27.98
CA ASP A 373 -17.75 -14.73 26.84
C ASP A 373 -18.98 -14.48 25.95
N VAL A 374 -18.70 -13.94 24.77
CA VAL A 374 -19.69 -13.60 23.75
C VAL A 374 -20.50 -14.82 23.30
N TRP A 375 -19.91 -16.03 23.39
CA TRP A 375 -20.53 -17.26 22.92
C TRP A 375 -21.70 -17.71 23.78
N ASN A 376 -21.75 -17.28 25.04
CA ASN A 376 -22.92 -17.52 25.90
C ASN A 376 -24.20 -16.91 25.31
N TRP A 377 -24.08 -15.90 24.44
CA TRP A 377 -25.21 -15.29 23.75
C TRP A 377 -25.62 -16.02 22.47
N ALA A 378 -24.86 -17.03 22.03
CA ALA A 378 -25.17 -17.81 20.83
C ALA A 378 -25.67 -19.24 21.12
N GLN A 379 -25.68 -19.66 22.38
CA GLN A 379 -26.11 -20.99 22.79
C GLN A 379 -27.65 -21.14 22.74
N LYS A 380 -28.13 -22.28 22.25
CA LYS A 380 -29.57 -22.56 22.02
C LYS A 380 -30.43 -22.47 23.27
N GLU A 381 -29.87 -22.90 24.41
CA GLU A 381 -30.64 -23.18 25.62
C GLU A 381 -30.95 -21.94 26.46
N VAL A 382 -30.47 -20.77 26.01
CA VAL A 382 -30.51 -19.54 26.79
C VAL A 382 -31.36 -18.50 26.06
N HIS A 383 -32.68 -18.57 26.23
CA HIS A 383 -33.55 -17.46 25.83
C HIS A 383 -33.40 -16.31 26.83
N LYS A 384 -32.61 -15.29 26.48
CA LYS A 384 -32.49 -14.07 27.28
C LYS A 384 -33.57 -13.06 26.92
N ASP A 385 -34.03 -12.31 27.91
CA ASP A 385 -34.93 -11.18 27.76
C ASP A 385 -34.27 -9.85 28.17
N PHE A 386 -35.00 -8.74 28.04
CA PHE A 386 -34.48 -7.40 28.37
C PHE A 386 -33.93 -7.25 29.80
N ARG A 387 -34.32 -8.12 30.75
CA ARG A 387 -33.90 -8.09 32.16
C ARG A 387 -32.56 -8.79 32.40
N ASP A 388 -32.10 -9.60 31.45
CA ASP A 388 -30.80 -10.29 31.53
C ASP A 388 -29.62 -9.37 31.17
N PHE A 389 -29.91 -8.19 30.66
CA PHE A 389 -28.92 -7.19 30.28
C PHE A 389 -28.60 -6.28 31.46
N VAL A 390 -27.31 -6.20 31.82
CA VAL A 390 -26.81 -5.35 32.89
C VAL A 390 -25.85 -4.33 32.30
N VAL A 391 -26.29 -3.08 32.33
CA VAL A 391 -25.49 -1.95 31.89
C VAL A 391 -24.20 -1.85 32.69
N SER A 392 -23.10 -1.62 31.99
CA SER A 392 -21.84 -1.23 32.61
C SER A 392 -21.06 -0.25 31.75
N LEU A 393 -20.20 0.53 32.40
CA LEU A 393 -19.17 1.32 31.73
C LEU A 393 -18.10 0.36 31.20
N THR A 394 -17.63 0.60 29.97
CA THR A 394 -16.69 -0.28 29.29
C THR A 394 -15.42 0.48 28.94
N PRO A 395 -14.34 -0.22 28.59
CA PRO A 395 -14.18 -1.68 28.40
C PRO A 395 -14.14 -2.52 29.69
N ARG A 396 -14.71 -3.74 29.63
CA ARG A 396 -14.62 -4.77 30.69
C ARG A 396 -13.86 -6.01 30.27
N HIS A 397 -13.58 -6.15 28.98
CA HIS A 397 -13.09 -7.38 28.37
C HIS A 397 -11.77 -7.09 27.66
N HIS A 398 -10.67 -7.52 28.26
CA HIS A 398 -9.31 -7.34 27.71
C HIS A 398 -9.06 -8.18 26.46
N GLN A 399 -9.86 -9.23 26.24
CA GLN A 399 -9.69 -10.16 25.15
C GLN A 399 -11.00 -10.27 24.39
N ALA A 400 -10.93 -10.07 23.09
CA ALA A 400 -11.96 -10.59 22.21
C ALA A 400 -11.60 -12.06 21.89
N PRO A 401 -12.60 -12.94 21.74
CA PRO A 401 -12.39 -14.40 21.62
C PRO A 401 -11.84 -14.83 20.25
N TRP A 402 -11.12 -13.96 19.55
CA TRP A 402 -10.71 -14.14 18.17
C TRP A 402 -9.27 -14.60 18.04
N ASN A 403 -8.94 -15.14 16.86
CA ASN A 403 -7.68 -15.76 16.38
C ASN A 403 -6.38 -14.97 16.64
N HIS A 404 -6.11 -14.63 17.90
CA HIS A 404 -4.83 -14.14 18.34
C HIS A 404 -3.91 -15.33 18.53
N ASP A 405 -2.68 -15.20 18.06
CA ASP A 405 -1.63 -16.11 18.50
C ASP A 405 -1.37 -15.83 19.98
N ALA A 406 -1.86 -16.72 20.85
CA ALA A 406 -1.75 -16.57 22.30
C ALA A 406 -0.28 -16.43 22.75
N GLN A 407 0.65 -17.09 22.06
CA GLN A 407 2.08 -16.96 22.35
C GLN A 407 2.61 -15.59 21.93
N ALA A 408 2.19 -15.10 20.76
CA ALA A 408 2.55 -13.76 20.30
C ALA A 408 1.99 -12.68 21.23
N VAL A 409 0.72 -12.79 21.64
CA VAL A 409 0.09 -11.85 22.59
C VAL A 409 0.77 -11.88 23.95
N ALA A 410 1.10 -13.07 24.48
CA ALA A 410 1.84 -13.18 25.74
C ALA A 410 3.22 -12.51 25.64
N LYS A 411 3.92 -12.70 24.52
CA LYS A 411 5.21 -12.04 24.25
C LYS A 411 5.06 -10.52 24.14
N ILE A 412 4.07 -10.04 23.40
CA ILE A 412 3.78 -8.61 23.27
C ILE A 412 3.52 -8.02 24.66
N ASN A 413 2.61 -8.61 25.43
CA ASN A 413 2.24 -8.12 26.76
C ASN A 413 3.40 -8.10 27.75
N SER A 414 4.41 -8.96 27.59
CA SER A 414 5.58 -9.00 28.49
C SER A 414 6.73 -8.09 28.05
N ASP A 415 6.72 -7.55 26.83
CA ASP A 415 7.83 -6.79 26.25
C ASP A 415 7.39 -5.36 25.89
N LYS A 416 7.71 -4.41 26.77
CA LYS A 416 7.33 -3.00 26.61
C LYS A 416 7.78 -2.40 25.27
N PRO A 417 9.04 -2.53 24.81
CA PRO A 417 9.44 -2.14 23.46
C PRO A 417 8.53 -2.66 22.34
N ILE A 418 8.05 -3.91 22.44
CA ILE A 418 7.09 -4.47 21.47
C ILE A 418 5.71 -3.79 21.62
N ARG A 419 5.19 -3.63 22.83
CA ARG A 419 3.88 -2.95 23.07
C ARG A 419 3.84 -1.52 22.56
N LEU A 420 4.95 -0.78 22.71
CA LEU A 420 5.08 0.59 22.22
C LEU A 420 5.10 0.68 20.68
N ARG A 421 5.16 -0.44 19.98
CA ARG A 421 5.15 -0.51 18.51
C ARG A 421 4.00 -1.34 17.95
N GLU A 422 3.30 -2.12 18.75
CA GLU A 422 2.25 -3.03 18.28
C GLU A 422 0.99 -2.28 17.83
N TYR A 423 0.51 -2.59 16.62
CA TYR A 423 -0.58 -1.88 15.96
C TYR A 423 -1.99 -2.28 16.41
N PHE A 424 -2.23 -3.55 16.72
CA PHE A 424 -3.61 -4.01 16.89
C PHE A 424 -4.12 -3.82 18.32
N ASN A 425 -3.36 -4.22 19.32
CA ASN A 425 -3.88 -4.33 20.69
C ASN A 425 -3.32 -3.29 21.66
N HIS A 426 -2.67 -2.23 21.16
CA HIS A 426 -1.99 -1.25 21.99
C HIS A 426 -2.15 0.19 21.51
N MET A 427 -1.82 1.14 22.39
CA MET A 427 -1.99 2.56 22.15
C MET A 427 -1.20 3.10 20.96
N ALA A 428 -0.04 2.52 20.62
CA ALA A 428 0.73 2.92 19.45
C ALA A 428 -0.11 2.84 18.16
N GLY A 429 -0.81 1.72 18.00
CA GLY A 429 -1.74 1.51 16.90
C GLY A 429 -2.92 2.45 16.91
N LEU A 430 -3.61 2.61 18.04
CA LEU A 430 -4.76 3.51 18.16
C LEU A 430 -4.40 4.97 17.88
N LEU A 431 -3.28 5.45 18.41
CA LEU A 431 -2.79 6.80 18.11
C LEU A 431 -2.41 6.95 16.64
N THR A 432 -1.84 5.93 16.02
CA THR A 432 -1.57 5.93 14.57
C THR A 432 -2.87 6.03 13.78
N LYS A 433 -3.89 5.25 14.15
CA LYS A 433 -5.23 5.30 13.56
C LYS A 433 -5.85 6.69 13.64
N TRP A 434 -5.89 7.28 14.84
CA TRP A 434 -6.45 8.61 15.03
C TRP A 434 -5.64 9.71 14.35
N SER A 435 -4.32 9.59 14.25
CA SER A 435 -3.50 10.56 13.50
C SER A 435 -3.89 10.64 12.02
N VAL A 436 -4.48 9.58 11.46
CA VAL A 436 -4.94 9.53 10.07
C VAL A 436 -6.42 9.88 9.96
N TRP A 437 -7.28 9.28 10.79
CA TRP A 437 -8.72 9.52 10.74
C TRP A 437 -9.11 10.92 11.25
N TYR A 438 -8.43 11.40 12.30
CA TYR A 438 -8.74 12.65 13.00
C TYR A 438 -7.43 13.41 13.27
N PRO A 439 -6.76 13.97 12.25
CA PRO A 439 -5.39 14.51 12.34
C PRO A 439 -5.20 15.68 13.33
N SER A 440 -6.30 16.24 13.83
CA SER A 440 -6.34 17.31 14.84
C SER A 440 -6.84 16.85 16.21
N GLU A 441 -7.20 15.58 16.40
CA GLU A 441 -7.80 15.09 17.65
C GLU A 441 -6.95 13.99 18.30
N VAL A 442 -6.90 14.04 19.62
CA VAL A 442 -6.28 13.04 20.50
C VAL A 442 -7.23 12.76 21.65
N PRO A 443 -7.11 11.63 22.36
CA PRO A 443 -7.97 11.39 23.51
C PRO A 443 -7.76 12.48 24.56
N PRO A 444 -8.83 12.98 25.20
CA PRO A 444 -8.69 13.95 26.27
C PRO A 444 -7.86 13.35 27.42
N GLN A 445 -7.22 14.20 28.22
CA GLN A 445 -6.38 13.76 29.37
C GLN A 445 -7.16 12.91 30.38
N SER A 446 -8.48 13.08 30.44
CA SER A 446 -9.41 12.31 31.28
C SER A 446 -10.01 11.08 30.57
N SER A 447 -9.48 10.69 29.41
CA SER A 447 -10.00 9.53 28.68
C SER A 447 -9.66 8.24 29.39
N TRP A 448 -10.62 7.32 29.46
CA TRP A 448 -10.46 5.99 30.06
C TRP A 448 -9.34 5.17 29.39
N VAL A 449 -8.99 5.51 28.14
CA VAL A 449 -8.00 4.77 27.34
C VAL A 449 -6.62 4.78 27.99
N TRP A 450 -6.29 5.83 28.74
CA TRP A 450 -5.01 5.96 29.42
C TRP A 450 -4.90 5.01 30.62
N ASP A 451 -6.03 4.71 31.26
CA ASP A 451 -6.09 3.78 32.38
C ASP A 451 -6.23 2.32 31.91
N TRP A 452 -6.79 2.12 30.71
CA TRP A 452 -7.05 0.79 30.16
C TRP A 452 -5.80 0.07 29.64
N PHE A 453 -4.92 0.79 28.93
CA PHE A 453 -3.71 0.20 28.37
C PHE A 453 -2.54 0.32 29.35
N GLU A 454 -1.75 -0.74 29.47
CA GLU A 454 -0.62 -0.82 30.43
C GLU A 454 0.37 0.36 30.29
N ASP A 455 0.65 0.80 29.06
CA ASP A 455 1.53 1.95 28.79
C ASP A 455 0.76 3.28 28.61
N GLY A 456 -0.50 3.36 29.02
CA GLY A 456 -1.39 4.47 28.71
C GLY A 456 -0.93 5.80 29.31
N GLU A 457 -0.43 5.84 30.55
CA GLU A 457 0.14 7.06 31.14
C GLU A 457 1.39 7.56 30.41
N PHE A 458 2.23 6.66 29.91
CA PHE A 458 3.36 7.04 29.07
C PHE A 458 2.88 7.70 27.76
N TRP A 459 1.88 7.10 27.10
CA TRP A 459 1.31 7.65 25.87
C TRP A 459 0.58 8.97 26.09
N LYS A 460 -0.11 9.13 27.21
CA LYS A 460 -0.77 10.38 27.63
C LYS A 460 0.23 11.54 27.74
N GLN A 461 1.39 11.29 28.34
CA GLN A 461 2.49 12.26 28.41
C GLN A 461 3.07 12.54 27.02
N ALA A 462 3.31 11.50 26.21
CA ALA A 462 3.81 11.67 24.85
C ALA A 462 2.86 12.50 23.98
N VAL A 463 1.54 12.31 24.11
CA VAL A 463 0.51 13.10 23.43
C VAL A 463 0.50 14.55 23.93
N ALA A 464 0.72 14.80 25.22
CA ALA A 464 0.83 16.16 25.74
C ALA A 464 2.02 16.93 25.12
N ILE A 465 3.10 16.24 24.77
CA ILE A 465 4.31 16.83 24.17
C ILE A 465 4.20 16.93 22.65
N TYR A 466 3.79 15.85 21.99
CA TYR A 466 3.88 15.69 20.53
C TYR A 466 2.54 15.81 19.81
N GLY A 467 1.43 15.93 20.54
CA GLY A 467 0.07 15.97 19.97
C GLY A 467 -0.25 14.71 19.16
N THR A 468 -0.83 14.90 17.98
CA THR A 468 -1.20 13.80 17.06
C THR A 468 -0.02 13.06 16.45
N ASN A 469 1.21 13.57 16.60
CA ASN A 469 2.44 12.93 16.12
C ASN A 469 3.09 11.99 17.16
N ALA A 470 2.47 11.79 18.33
CA ALA A 470 3.08 11.02 19.41
C ALA A 470 3.51 9.60 19.00
N ALA A 471 2.65 8.84 18.32
CA ALA A 471 2.99 7.49 17.85
C ALA A 471 4.22 7.47 16.95
N GLU A 472 4.27 8.35 15.96
CA GLU A 472 5.38 8.44 15.00
C GLU A 472 6.68 8.86 15.71
N ARG A 473 6.64 9.85 16.60
CA ARG A 473 7.83 10.32 17.34
C ARG A 473 8.38 9.28 18.30
N VAL A 474 7.52 8.59 19.04
CA VAL A 474 7.93 7.54 19.98
C VAL A 474 8.51 6.33 19.24
N THR A 475 7.90 5.92 18.13
CA THR A 475 8.33 4.72 17.38
C THR A 475 9.56 4.94 16.49
N LEU A 476 9.87 6.20 16.14
CA LEU A 476 11.09 6.62 15.46
C LEU A 476 12.33 6.57 16.36
N GLY A 477 12.17 6.86 17.66
CA GLY A 477 13.28 6.87 18.60
C GLY A 477 13.70 5.46 18.97
N ASN A 478 15.00 5.15 18.90
CA ASN A 478 15.55 4.04 19.68
C ASN A 478 15.30 4.36 21.16
N VAL A 479 14.27 3.74 21.73
CA VAL A 479 13.79 3.90 23.13
C VAL A 479 14.92 3.65 24.17
N GLU A 480 16.09 3.20 23.75
CA GLU A 480 17.29 3.04 24.58
C GLU A 480 17.85 4.36 25.16
N THR A 481 17.53 5.54 24.62
CA THR A 481 18.16 6.80 25.10
C THR A 481 17.44 7.51 26.25
N THR A 482 16.18 7.20 26.56
CA THR A 482 15.43 7.92 27.62
C THR A 482 15.46 7.26 28.99
N HIS A 483 16.00 6.04 29.14
CA HIS A 483 16.00 5.34 30.42
C HIS A 483 17.15 5.70 31.37
N ASN A 484 18.16 6.46 30.93
CA ASN A 484 19.33 6.78 31.77
C ASN A 484 19.27 8.10 32.54
N ASN A 485 18.23 8.93 32.38
CA ASN A 485 18.05 10.12 33.22
C ASN A 485 17.05 9.85 34.35
N GLY A 486 17.46 8.97 35.27
CA GLY A 486 16.80 8.71 36.54
C GLY A 486 16.93 9.86 37.55
N HIS A 487 16.62 11.10 37.15
CA HIS A 487 16.36 12.17 38.11
C HIS A 487 14.87 12.26 38.39
N SER A 488 14.50 11.56 39.45
CA SER A 488 13.42 11.88 40.40
C SER A 488 13.01 13.36 40.36
N VAL A 489 11.88 13.66 39.71
CA VAL A 489 11.11 14.87 39.99
C VAL A 489 10.22 14.56 41.18
N VAL A 490 10.82 14.55 42.37
CA VAL A 490 10.08 14.61 43.63
C VAL A 490 9.71 16.07 43.87
N SER A 491 8.41 16.28 43.94
CA SER A 491 7.75 17.46 44.49
C SER A 491 8.31 17.81 45.88
N LYS A 492 9.02 18.93 45.99
CA LYS A 492 8.98 19.79 47.18
C LYS A 492 8.93 21.24 46.72
N GLY A 493 7.87 21.93 47.14
CA GLY A 493 7.68 23.34 46.86
C GLY A 493 8.78 24.19 47.52
N SER A 494 9.20 25.22 46.81
CA SER A 494 9.47 26.52 47.40
C SER A 494 9.46 27.55 46.27
N SER A 495 8.67 28.59 46.48
CA SER A 495 8.57 29.80 45.68
C SER A 495 9.93 30.41 45.39
N THR A 496 10.26 30.56 44.09
CA THR A 496 10.79 31.76 43.43
C THR A 496 11.49 31.33 42.15
N LEU A 497 10.88 31.61 41.00
CA LEU A 497 11.61 31.85 39.74
C LEU A 497 10.68 32.58 38.78
N GLY A 498 10.88 33.89 38.75
CA GLY A 498 10.35 34.76 37.72
C GLY A 498 11.12 34.60 36.41
N SER A 499 10.40 34.93 35.33
CA SER A 499 10.91 35.47 34.07
C SER A 499 11.99 34.67 33.33
N ALA A 500 11.56 33.83 32.37
CA ALA A 500 12.35 33.60 31.13
C ALA A 500 11.59 32.90 29.98
N TRP A 501 10.25 32.87 29.88
CA TRP A 501 9.60 32.28 28.70
C TRP A 501 8.30 33.01 28.34
N THR A 502 8.43 34.18 27.72
CA THR A 502 7.35 34.87 26.98
C THR A 502 7.95 35.68 25.83
N SER A 503 8.27 35.02 24.73
CA SER A 503 8.50 35.66 23.43
C SER A 503 8.52 34.58 22.36
N PHE A 504 7.35 34.25 21.81
CA PHE A 504 7.09 33.84 20.42
C PHE A 504 5.73 33.14 20.35
N ALA A 505 4.65 33.93 20.41
CA ALA A 505 3.31 33.47 20.02
C ALA A 505 2.41 34.66 19.67
N THR A 506 2.75 35.42 18.62
CA THR A 506 1.80 36.32 17.98
C THR A 506 1.09 35.59 16.84
N LYS A 507 -0.16 35.21 17.11
CA LYS A 507 -1.19 34.83 16.14
C LYS A 507 -1.26 35.86 15.01
N GLN A 508 -1.11 35.44 13.76
CA GLN A 508 -1.73 36.11 12.63
C GLN A 508 -2.75 35.17 11.96
N ARG A 509 -4.01 35.64 11.89
CA ARG A 509 -5.07 35.07 11.07
C ARG A 509 -4.78 35.39 9.59
N PRO A 510 -5.04 34.49 8.63
CA PRO A 510 -5.12 34.90 7.23
C PRO A 510 -6.56 35.26 6.86
N SER A 511 -6.77 36.53 6.50
CA SER A 511 -7.88 36.97 5.69
C SER A 511 -7.59 36.71 4.21
N SER A 512 -8.57 36.09 3.54
CA SER A 512 -8.84 36.10 2.10
C SER A 512 -7.84 36.83 1.19
N LEU A 513 -7.10 36.07 0.36
CA LEU A 513 -6.58 36.59 -0.91
C LEU A 513 -6.71 35.52 -2.00
N LYS A 514 -7.39 35.89 -3.08
CA LYS A 514 -7.53 35.11 -4.32
C LYS A 514 -6.15 34.83 -4.91
N ARG A 515 -5.86 33.57 -5.28
CA ARG A 515 -4.64 33.20 -5.99
C ARG A 515 -4.95 32.92 -7.46
N THR A 516 -4.54 33.86 -8.29
CA THR A 516 -4.26 33.68 -9.72
C THR A 516 -3.09 32.73 -9.89
N VAL A 517 -3.17 31.88 -10.90
CA VAL A 517 -2.09 30.99 -11.36
C VAL A 517 -1.08 31.84 -12.14
N ALA A 518 0.12 32.05 -11.58
CA ALA A 518 1.30 32.50 -12.31
C ALA A 518 2.57 32.22 -11.48
N ASP A 519 3.53 31.55 -12.13
CA ASP A 519 4.98 31.49 -11.89
C ASP A 519 5.51 31.04 -10.52
N ASN A 520 5.83 29.74 -10.44
CA ASN A 520 6.82 29.18 -9.52
C ASN A 520 8.23 29.37 -10.13
N THR A 521 8.88 30.50 -9.85
CA THR A 521 10.34 30.68 -10.05
C THR A 521 10.96 31.36 -8.82
N ASP A 522 10.67 30.83 -7.63
CA ASP A 522 11.32 31.27 -6.39
C ASP A 522 11.86 30.04 -5.64
N LEU A 523 12.92 29.45 -6.20
CA LEU A 523 13.82 28.55 -5.50
C LEU A 523 15.00 29.39 -5.00
N GLY A 524 14.94 29.79 -3.73
CA GLY A 524 16.05 30.46 -3.07
C GLY A 524 17.28 29.55 -2.96
N GLY A 525 18.36 29.94 -3.65
CA GLY A 525 19.65 30.13 -2.98
C GLY A 525 20.53 28.93 -2.62
N THR A 526 20.35 27.75 -3.20
CA THR A 526 21.47 26.78 -3.31
C THR A 526 21.86 26.69 -4.77
N GLY A 527 22.90 27.44 -5.16
CA GLY A 527 23.43 27.36 -6.52
C GLY A 527 23.81 25.92 -6.82
N PHE A 528 23.06 25.27 -7.70
CA PHE A 528 23.47 23.98 -8.24
C PHE A 528 24.88 24.15 -8.81
N PRO A 529 25.84 23.25 -8.50
CA PRO A 529 27.16 23.29 -9.08
C PRO A 529 27.00 23.36 -10.60
N TRP A 530 27.48 24.46 -11.19
CA TRP A 530 27.41 24.67 -12.62
C TRP A 530 28.20 23.55 -13.30
N ILE A 531 27.51 22.67 -14.02
CA ILE A 531 28.15 21.63 -14.84
C ILE A 531 28.80 22.37 -16.01
N PRO A 532 30.14 22.43 -16.10
CA PRO A 532 30.80 23.15 -17.16
C PRO A 532 30.42 22.53 -18.51
N PRO A 533 30.04 23.34 -19.52
CA PRO A 533 29.67 22.80 -20.80
C PRO A 533 30.89 22.17 -21.47
N SER A 534 30.84 20.85 -21.68
CA SER A 534 31.81 20.19 -22.55
C SER A 534 31.61 20.75 -23.96
N ARG A 535 32.69 21.23 -24.60
CA ARG A 535 32.65 21.72 -25.99
C ARG A 535 32.28 20.62 -27.00
N ASP A 536 32.43 19.36 -26.60
CA ASP A 536 31.91 18.20 -27.33
C ASP A 536 31.60 17.07 -26.33
N PRO A 537 30.32 16.84 -25.96
CA PRO A 537 29.94 15.75 -25.04
C PRO A 537 30.23 14.36 -25.63
N ASN A 538 30.48 14.23 -26.93
CA ASN A 538 30.85 12.96 -27.56
C ASN A 538 32.37 12.71 -27.49
N ALA A 539 33.18 13.70 -27.12
CA ALA A 539 34.64 13.58 -27.14
C ALA A 539 35.23 12.91 -25.89
N LYS A 540 34.49 12.86 -24.77
CA LYS A 540 34.99 12.28 -23.51
C LYS A 540 33.95 11.38 -22.85
N PRO A 541 34.34 10.19 -22.35
CA PRO A 541 33.48 9.37 -21.50
C PRO A 541 33.09 10.12 -20.23
N VAL A 542 31.82 10.03 -19.82
CA VAL A 542 31.29 10.69 -18.62
C VAL A 542 30.81 9.64 -17.62
N ILE A 543 31.34 9.75 -16.40
CA ILE A 543 31.09 8.81 -15.30
C ILE A 543 30.53 9.58 -14.11
N PHE A 544 29.44 9.10 -13.55
CA PHE A 544 28.86 9.53 -12.29
C PHE A 544 29.20 8.49 -11.22
N TYR A 545 30.03 8.88 -10.27
CA TYR A 545 30.59 7.98 -9.27
C TYR A 545 30.07 8.30 -7.88
N ASN A 546 29.28 7.40 -7.31
CA ASN A 546 28.86 7.45 -5.92
C ASN A 546 29.95 6.86 -5.00
N ILE A 547 30.58 7.69 -4.17
CA ILE A 547 31.69 7.27 -3.31
C ILE A 547 31.24 7.31 -1.84
N TRP A 548 31.06 6.14 -1.23
CA TRP A 548 30.78 5.98 0.20
C TRP A 548 32.06 5.71 0.99
N LEU A 549 32.34 6.58 1.96
CA LEU A 549 33.49 6.49 2.87
C LEU A 549 33.01 6.51 4.32
N PRO A 550 32.57 5.37 4.88
CA PRO A 550 32.30 5.28 6.30
C PRO A 550 33.60 5.44 7.07
N LYS A 551 33.55 6.16 8.20
CA LYS A 551 34.72 6.54 9.00
C LYS A 551 35.55 5.33 9.42
N GLU A 552 34.90 4.22 9.74
CA GLU A 552 35.52 2.98 10.22
C GLU A 552 36.21 2.18 9.09
N GLN A 553 35.83 2.40 7.83
CA GLN A 553 36.37 1.65 6.68
C GLN A 553 36.97 2.56 5.60
N GLN A 554 37.30 3.81 5.94
CA GLN A 554 37.78 4.82 5.01
C GLN A 554 38.97 4.33 4.17
N ILE A 555 39.97 3.69 4.79
CA ILE A 555 41.16 3.16 4.08
C ILE A 555 40.75 2.10 3.05
N ALA A 556 39.89 1.15 3.46
CA ALA A 556 39.42 0.09 2.58
C ALA A 556 38.58 0.66 1.43
N ALA A 557 37.71 1.62 1.71
CA ALA A 557 36.85 2.26 0.72
C ALA A 557 37.66 3.12 -0.27
N VAL A 558 38.65 3.89 0.19
CA VAL A 558 39.60 4.61 -0.68
C VAL A 558 40.40 3.65 -1.55
N ASN A 559 40.84 2.51 -1.01
CA ASN A 559 41.53 1.49 -1.80
C ASN A 559 40.63 0.87 -2.89
N ARG A 560 39.32 0.72 -2.65
CA ARG A 560 38.37 0.33 -3.70
C ARG A 560 38.24 1.42 -4.76
N VAL A 561 38.09 2.68 -4.35
CA VAL A 561 38.02 3.82 -5.28
C VAL A 561 39.25 3.86 -6.18
N ARG A 562 40.44 3.73 -5.61
CA ARG A 562 41.71 3.65 -6.33
C ARG A 562 41.70 2.53 -7.38
N LYS A 563 41.30 1.31 -6.99
CA LYS A 563 41.23 0.17 -7.92
C LYS A 563 40.18 0.38 -9.02
N GLN A 564 39.02 0.98 -8.73
CA GLN A 564 38.00 1.28 -9.73
C GLN A 564 38.46 2.36 -10.71
N LEU A 565 39.17 3.39 -10.25
CA LEU A 565 39.77 4.40 -11.12
C LEU A 565 40.83 3.80 -12.06
N GLY A 566 41.66 2.87 -11.56
CA GLY A 566 42.58 2.13 -12.43
C GLY A 566 41.87 1.27 -13.49
N ILE A 567 40.73 0.65 -13.15
CA ILE A 567 39.89 -0.06 -14.13
C ILE A 567 39.33 0.92 -15.17
N ILE A 568 38.82 2.07 -14.73
CA ILE A 568 38.28 3.12 -15.60
C ILE A 568 39.34 3.60 -16.59
N GLU A 569 40.53 3.96 -16.12
CA GLU A 569 41.64 4.40 -16.98
C GLU A 569 41.99 3.32 -18.02
N SER A 570 42.13 2.06 -17.58
CA SER A 570 42.49 0.96 -18.48
C SER A 570 41.46 0.69 -19.58
N ASN A 571 40.17 0.90 -19.30
CA ASN A 571 39.10 0.69 -20.28
C ASN A 571 38.94 1.86 -21.25
N PHE A 572 39.45 3.04 -20.90
CA PHE A 572 39.40 4.26 -21.71
C PHE A 572 40.79 4.67 -22.19
N GLU A 573 41.67 3.71 -22.51
CA GLU A 573 43.05 3.98 -22.92
C GLU A 573 43.13 5.06 -24.03
N GLY A 574 43.91 6.11 -23.77
CA GLY A 574 44.06 7.26 -24.68
C GLY A 574 42.94 8.31 -24.59
N GLN A 575 41.88 8.07 -23.81
CA GLN A 575 40.83 9.04 -23.51
C GLN A 575 40.96 9.50 -22.04
N ARG A 576 40.64 10.76 -21.78
CA ARG A 576 40.61 11.32 -20.42
C ARG A 576 39.15 11.40 -19.94
N PRO A 577 38.64 10.39 -19.22
CA PRO A 577 37.25 10.38 -18.78
C PRO A 577 36.99 11.50 -17.75
N VAL A 578 35.77 12.04 -17.77
CA VAL A 578 35.29 13.00 -16.77
C VAL A 578 34.47 12.26 -15.73
N VAL A 579 34.93 12.29 -14.48
CA VAL A 579 34.31 11.62 -13.34
C VAL A 579 33.65 12.66 -12.44
N TYR A 580 32.34 12.81 -12.58
CA TYR A 580 31.52 13.54 -11.63
C TYR A 580 31.29 12.66 -10.40
N TYR A 581 31.59 13.14 -9.21
CA TYR A 581 31.44 12.30 -8.02
C TYR A 581 30.76 13.02 -6.86
N ASN A 582 30.01 12.23 -6.09
CA ASN A 582 29.53 12.62 -4.77
C ASN A 582 30.30 11.85 -3.70
N HIS A 583 30.48 12.51 -2.57
CA HIS A 583 31.04 11.92 -1.37
C HIS A 583 29.92 11.68 -0.35
N LEU A 584 29.80 10.44 0.15
CA LEU A 584 28.86 10.02 1.19
C LEU A 584 29.61 9.53 2.44
N GLY A 585 29.27 10.07 3.61
CA GLY A 585 29.88 9.70 4.90
C GLY A 585 30.88 10.73 5.43
N ASP A 586 31.48 10.43 6.58
CA ASP A 586 32.38 11.36 7.30
C ASP A 586 33.87 11.17 6.95
N GLY A 587 34.19 10.24 6.06
CA GLY A 587 35.56 10.02 5.60
C GLY A 587 36.11 11.24 4.84
N HIS A 588 37.42 11.39 4.78
CA HIS A 588 38.05 12.42 3.95
C HIS A 588 39.04 11.80 2.98
N PHE A 589 39.02 12.23 1.73
CA PHE A 589 40.04 11.80 0.78
C PHE A 589 40.28 12.90 -0.26
N ASN A 590 41.52 12.98 -0.75
CA ASN A 590 41.88 13.89 -1.82
C ASN A 590 41.55 13.25 -3.17
N ALA A 591 40.31 13.42 -3.62
CA ALA A 591 39.89 12.86 -4.91
C ALA A 591 40.69 13.44 -6.08
N HIS A 592 41.14 14.69 -5.99
CA HIS A 592 41.91 15.32 -7.07
C HIS A 592 43.26 14.61 -7.26
N GLU A 593 43.94 14.31 -6.15
CA GLU A 593 45.18 13.53 -6.15
C GLU A 593 44.94 12.13 -6.72
N LEU A 594 43.95 11.38 -6.23
CA LEU A 594 43.62 10.06 -6.77
C LEU A 594 43.33 10.09 -8.28
N CYS A 595 42.58 11.07 -8.76
CA CYS A 595 42.23 11.09 -10.18
C CYS A 595 43.40 11.55 -11.08
N SER A 596 44.31 12.34 -10.53
CA SER A 596 45.56 12.68 -11.22
C SER A 596 46.48 11.47 -11.43
N GLU A 597 46.41 10.47 -10.54
CA GLU A 597 47.14 9.20 -10.68
C GLU A 597 46.65 8.36 -11.89
N TYR A 598 45.39 8.51 -12.31
CA TYR A 598 44.73 7.63 -13.30
C TYR A 598 44.22 8.39 -14.55
N ASN A 599 44.93 9.44 -14.97
CA ASN A 599 44.62 10.27 -16.13
C ASN A 599 43.12 10.62 -16.27
N SER A 600 42.46 10.93 -15.15
CA SER A 600 41.01 11.19 -15.09
C SER A 600 40.75 12.62 -14.64
N GLU A 601 39.69 13.24 -15.15
CA GLU A 601 39.24 14.57 -14.74
C GLU A 601 38.11 14.42 -13.71
N CYS A 602 38.42 14.60 -12.42
CA CYS A 602 37.42 14.47 -11.36
C CYS A 602 36.81 15.81 -10.97
N ILE A 603 35.48 15.87 -11.03
CA ILE A 603 34.69 17.05 -10.68
C ILE A 603 33.81 16.67 -9.49
N ARG A 604 34.09 17.27 -8.34
CA ARG A 604 33.25 17.11 -7.17
C ARG A 604 31.94 17.82 -7.41
N LEU A 605 30.83 17.10 -7.27
CA LEU A 605 29.50 17.70 -7.31
C LEU A 605 29.13 18.24 -5.94
N ASN A 606 28.97 17.36 -4.95
CA ASN A 606 28.60 17.74 -3.57
C ASN A 606 29.04 16.70 -2.53
N GLU A 607 28.77 17.03 -1.26
CA GLU A 607 28.94 16.16 -0.08
C GLU A 607 27.59 15.94 0.58
N TYR A 608 27.24 14.69 0.86
CA TYR A 608 25.95 14.37 1.46
C TYR A 608 26.05 13.30 2.55
N LEU A 609 25.00 13.21 3.36
CA LEU A 609 24.81 12.10 4.30
C LEU A 609 24.52 10.78 3.54
N PRO A 610 24.76 9.61 4.15
CA PRO A 610 24.70 8.30 3.47
C PRO A 610 23.40 7.95 2.73
N ASN A 611 22.28 8.57 3.10
CA ASN A 611 20.95 8.34 2.56
C ASN A 611 20.58 9.21 1.34
N HIS A 612 21.52 9.96 0.77
CA HIS A 612 21.25 10.90 -0.34
C HIS A 612 21.76 10.40 -1.71
N GLN A 613 21.70 9.09 -1.98
CA GLN A 613 22.14 8.53 -3.26
C GLN A 613 21.44 9.19 -4.47
N GLY A 614 20.16 9.59 -4.29
CA GLY A 614 19.35 10.23 -5.33
C GLY A 614 19.96 11.53 -5.89
N GLU A 615 20.77 12.25 -5.12
CA GLU A 615 21.33 13.54 -5.56
C GLU A 615 22.34 13.39 -6.71
N LEU A 616 23.06 12.27 -6.76
CA LEU A 616 23.96 11.99 -7.89
C LEU A 616 23.16 11.74 -9.17
N PHE A 617 22.06 10.99 -9.06
CA PHE A 617 21.18 10.71 -10.18
C PHE A 617 20.47 11.98 -10.70
N ILE A 618 20.15 12.95 -9.83
CA ILE A 618 19.62 14.25 -10.27
C ILE A 618 20.64 14.98 -11.13
N SER A 619 21.90 14.99 -10.69
CA SER A 619 22.99 15.62 -11.44
C SER A 619 23.22 14.93 -12.79
N MET A 620 23.14 13.59 -12.80
CA MET A 620 23.21 12.78 -14.02
C MET A 620 22.07 13.06 -14.99
N GLN A 621 20.83 13.12 -14.49
CA GLN A 621 19.68 13.45 -15.32
C GLN A 621 19.77 14.89 -15.85
N THR A 622 20.22 15.84 -15.03
CA THR A 622 20.46 17.23 -15.45
C THR A 622 21.50 17.28 -16.58
N TYR A 623 22.60 16.52 -16.44
CA TYR A 623 23.59 16.38 -17.51
C TYR A 623 22.94 15.82 -18.79
N CYS A 624 22.15 14.77 -18.68
CA CYS A 624 21.50 14.16 -19.84
C CYS A 624 20.47 15.07 -20.51
N GLN A 625 19.81 15.96 -19.78
CA GLN A 625 18.90 16.96 -20.35
C GLN A 625 19.65 17.97 -21.22
N LEU A 626 20.88 18.32 -20.82
CA LEU A 626 21.76 19.20 -21.59
C LEU A 626 22.39 18.47 -22.79
N TYR A 627 22.63 17.16 -22.66
CA TYR A 627 23.33 16.33 -23.65
C TYR A 627 22.56 15.05 -24.00
N PRO A 628 21.41 15.13 -24.68
CA PRO A 628 20.51 14.00 -24.90
C PRO A 628 21.11 12.85 -25.74
N HIS A 629 22.17 13.12 -26.50
CA HIS A 629 22.85 12.11 -27.33
C HIS A 629 24.09 11.49 -26.66
N ALA A 630 24.47 11.98 -25.48
CA ALA A 630 25.62 11.46 -24.74
C ALA A 630 25.32 10.10 -24.11
N LYS A 631 26.39 9.47 -23.60
CA LYS A 631 26.33 8.26 -22.78
C LYS A 631 26.89 8.59 -21.40
N VAL A 632 26.28 8.03 -20.37
CA VAL A 632 26.72 8.20 -18.99
C VAL A 632 26.86 6.85 -18.33
N SER A 633 27.92 6.68 -17.54
CA SER A 633 28.13 5.51 -16.70
C SER A 633 27.85 5.85 -15.24
N TYR A 634 27.16 4.98 -14.53
CA TYR A 634 26.99 5.04 -13.08
C TYR A 634 27.85 3.95 -12.41
N ILE A 635 28.70 4.38 -11.48
CA ILE A 635 29.61 3.53 -10.72
C ILE A 635 29.40 3.80 -9.23
N SER A 636 29.54 2.76 -8.40
CA SER A 636 29.57 2.88 -6.94
C SER A 636 30.72 2.07 -6.36
N ASN A 637 31.28 2.50 -5.22
CA ASN A 637 32.23 1.68 -4.45
C ASN A 637 31.54 0.83 -3.37
N THR A 638 30.20 0.88 -3.36
CA THR A 638 29.33 0.07 -2.50
C THR A 638 28.65 -1.02 -3.31
N VAL A 639 28.74 -2.24 -2.84
CA VAL A 639 27.79 -3.31 -3.17
C VAL A 639 27.06 -3.56 -1.87
N ASP A 640 25.74 -3.42 -1.87
CA ASP A 640 24.97 -3.59 -0.65
C ASP A 640 25.15 -5.03 -0.13
N PRO A 641 25.81 -5.25 1.03
CA PRO A 641 26.04 -6.59 1.56
C PRO A 641 24.72 -7.27 1.99
N ILE A 642 23.62 -6.52 2.05
CA ILE A 642 22.35 -6.92 2.65
C ILE A 642 21.66 -8.07 1.88
N LYS A 643 22.13 -8.44 0.69
CA LYS A 643 21.45 -9.43 -0.17
C LYS A 643 22.25 -10.69 -0.42
N GLY A 644 23.00 -11.20 0.57
CA GLY A 644 23.60 -12.54 0.50
C GLY A 644 24.74 -12.73 1.51
N ASN A 645 25.10 -13.98 1.83
CA ASN A 645 26.33 -14.31 2.58
C ASN A 645 27.59 -14.06 1.73
N PHE A 646 27.71 -12.87 1.13
CA PHE A 646 28.92 -12.48 0.45
C PHE A 646 30.03 -12.27 1.46
N THR A 647 31.10 -13.07 1.33
CA THR A 647 32.36 -12.71 1.99
C THR A 647 32.83 -11.37 1.43
N TYR A 648 33.62 -10.63 2.21
CA TYR A 648 34.24 -9.38 1.77
C TYR A 648 34.94 -9.52 0.41
N ASN A 649 35.64 -10.65 0.20
CA ASN A 649 36.35 -10.96 -1.04
C ASN A 649 35.38 -11.11 -2.22
N ASN A 650 34.23 -11.74 -2.00
CA ASN A 650 33.24 -11.94 -3.05
C ASN A 650 32.63 -10.61 -3.52
N ALA A 651 32.32 -9.72 -2.57
CA ALA A 651 31.87 -8.36 -2.89
C ALA A 651 32.96 -7.58 -3.62
N GLU A 652 34.24 -7.79 -3.25
CA GLU A 652 35.37 -7.17 -3.94
C GLU A 652 35.46 -7.55 -5.41
N MET A 653 35.36 -8.84 -5.70
CA MET A 653 35.37 -9.30 -7.07
C MET A 653 34.21 -8.72 -7.86
N LEU A 654 33.01 -8.77 -7.28
CA LEU A 654 31.82 -8.31 -7.98
C LEU A 654 31.90 -6.84 -8.41
N TRP A 655 32.32 -5.92 -7.53
CA TRP A 655 32.40 -4.51 -7.94
C TRP A 655 33.46 -4.28 -9.00
N ARG A 656 34.55 -5.05 -9.03
CA ARG A 656 35.57 -4.96 -10.10
C ARG A 656 34.98 -5.35 -11.44
N HIS A 657 34.30 -6.49 -11.52
CA HIS A 657 33.68 -6.93 -12.78
C HIS A 657 32.52 -6.03 -13.19
N ALA A 658 31.72 -5.54 -12.25
CA ALA A 658 30.64 -4.59 -12.52
C ALA A 658 31.19 -3.26 -13.06
N THR A 659 32.28 -2.75 -12.47
CA THR A 659 32.98 -1.55 -12.98
C THR A 659 33.53 -1.80 -14.38
N LYS A 660 34.28 -2.90 -14.57
CA LYS A 660 34.83 -3.29 -15.87
C LYS A 660 33.75 -3.40 -16.94
N ALA A 661 32.60 -3.97 -16.60
CA ALA A 661 31.50 -4.15 -17.53
C ALA A 661 30.82 -2.83 -17.88
N ALA A 662 30.49 -2.02 -16.88
CA ALA A 662 29.86 -0.72 -17.09
C ALA A 662 30.75 0.21 -17.94
N THR A 663 32.07 0.16 -17.77
CA THR A 663 33.00 1.01 -18.54
C THR A 663 33.61 0.34 -19.77
N SER A 664 33.19 -0.88 -20.13
CA SER A 664 33.73 -1.57 -21.30
C SER A 664 33.20 -0.98 -22.61
N ASP A 665 34.07 -0.91 -23.61
CA ASP A 665 33.76 -0.68 -25.03
C ASP A 665 32.71 -1.66 -25.61
N LYS A 666 32.62 -2.89 -25.06
CA LYS A 666 31.61 -3.89 -25.41
C LYS A 666 30.21 -3.48 -24.98
N CYS A 667 30.06 -2.54 -24.06
CA CYS A 667 28.78 -1.99 -23.64
C CYS A 667 28.27 -1.00 -24.70
N LYS A 668 28.06 -1.53 -25.91
CA LYS A 668 27.70 -0.81 -27.12
C LYS A 668 26.23 -0.41 -27.04
N LEU A 669 25.99 0.81 -26.57
CA LEU A 669 24.71 1.48 -26.68
C LEU A 669 24.57 2.07 -28.08
N GLU A 670 24.37 1.22 -29.07
CA GLU A 670 24.06 1.65 -30.44
C GLU A 670 22.56 2.03 -30.54
N PRO A 671 22.20 3.05 -31.32
CA PRO A 671 20.80 3.40 -31.53
C PRO A 671 19.99 2.19 -32.02
N GLY A 672 18.87 1.91 -31.36
CA GLY A 672 17.94 0.84 -31.76
C GLY A 672 18.20 -0.54 -31.16
N THR A 673 19.34 -0.81 -30.52
CA THR A 673 19.62 -2.12 -29.89
C THR A 673 19.25 -2.11 -28.40
N CYS A 674 20.02 -1.40 -27.57
CA CYS A 674 19.76 -1.23 -26.14
C CYS A 674 20.07 0.19 -25.66
N ASN A 675 19.34 0.61 -24.62
CA ASN A 675 19.47 1.93 -24.01
C ASN A 675 20.15 1.92 -22.64
N VAL A 676 20.35 0.73 -22.06
CA VAL A 676 21.12 0.53 -20.83
C VAL A 676 21.89 -0.79 -20.90
N CYS A 677 23.10 -0.80 -20.34
CA CYS A 677 23.95 -1.98 -20.33
C CYS A 677 24.81 -2.08 -19.06
N GLY A 678 25.12 -3.29 -18.62
CA GLY A 678 25.93 -3.57 -17.43
C GLY A 678 26.46 -5.00 -17.40
N LEU A 679 26.91 -5.46 -16.23
CA LEU A 679 27.49 -6.81 -16.10
C LEU A 679 26.48 -7.92 -16.40
N SER A 680 25.39 -7.96 -15.64
CA SER A 680 24.30 -8.95 -15.76
C SER A 680 22.99 -8.25 -15.42
N PHE A 681 21.97 -8.39 -16.27
CA PHE A 681 20.65 -7.81 -16.04
C PHE A 681 19.67 -8.89 -15.55
N TYR A 682 18.95 -8.57 -14.48
CA TYR A 682 17.93 -9.44 -13.91
C TYR A 682 16.57 -8.77 -14.01
N ALA A 683 15.58 -9.53 -14.47
CA ALA A 683 14.19 -9.08 -14.57
C ALA A 683 13.38 -9.31 -13.27
N LEU A 684 13.91 -10.08 -12.31
CA LEU A 684 13.25 -10.43 -11.06
C LEU A 684 14.19 -10.19 -9.85
N PRO A 685 13.66 -9.77 -8.68
CA PRO A 685 12.25 -9.40 -8.41
C PRO A 685 11.82 -8.06 -9.03
N TYR A 686 12.78 -7.31 -9.54
CA TYR A 686 12.63 -6.06 -10.25
C TYR A 686 13.73 -5.97 -11.30
N PHE A 687 13.70 -4.93 -12.12
CA PHE A 687 14.67 -4.73 -13.19
C PHE A 687 15.93 -4.06 -12.62
N PHE A 688 17.05 -4.79 -12.56
CA PHE A 688 18.31 -4.25 -12.06
C PHE A 688 19.54 -4.88 -12.71
N PHE A 689 20.68 -4.19 -12.54
CA PHE A 689 22.00 -4.68 -12.93
C PHE A 689 22.78 -5.14 -11.71
N LEU A 690 23.45 -6.29 -11.83
CA LEU A 690 24.29 -6.82 -10.77
C LEU A 690 25.39 -5.82 -10.39
N GLY A 691 25.53 -5.54 -9.09
CA GLY A 691 26.46 -4.53 -8.56
C GLY A 691 25.94 -3.09 -8.68
N HIS A 692 24.74 -2.87 -9.23
CA HIS A 692 24.11 -1.56 -9.42
C HIS A 692 24.96 -0.61 -10.28
N MET A 693 25.79 -1.13 -11.18
CA MET A 693 26.62 -0.34 -12.09
C MET A 693 26.19 -0.59 -13.51
N TRP A 694 26.10 0.48 -14.28
CA TRP A 694 25.56 0.43 -15.63
C TRP A 694 26.00 1.65 -16.44
N THR A 695 25.84 1.56 -17.76
CA THR A 695 25.97 2.67 -18.69
C THR A 695 24.67 2.80 -19.46
N ALA A 696 24.19 4.03 -19.64
CA ALA A 696 22.93 4.32 -20.33
C ALA A 696 23.04 5.47 -21.33
N GLN A 697 22.11 5.49 -22.28
CA GLN A 697 21.94 6.61 -23.20
C GLN A 697 21.24 7.76 -22.48
N CYS A 698 21.71 8.98 -22.67
CA CYS A 698 21.09 10.14 -22.02
C CYS A 698 19.65 10.40 -22.47
N SER A 699 19.30 10.03 -23.71
CA SER A 699 17.91 10.05 -24.20
C SER A 699 16.99 9.24 -23.30
N TYR A 700 17.39 8.02 -22.93
CA TYR A 700 16.62 7.17 -22.02
C TYR A 700 16.58 7.71 -20.58
N VAL A 701 17.71 8.21 -20.07
CA VAL A 701 17.78 8.82 -18.73
C VAL A 701 16.85 10.05 -18.62
N ASN A 702 16.67 10.79 -19.70
CA ASN A 702 15.75 11.93 -19.76
C ASN A 702 14.28 11.52 -19.68
N ASP A 703 13.93 10.31 -20.11
CA ASP A 703 12.56 9.80 -20.06
C ASP A 703 12.18 9.27 -18.66
N LEU A 704 13.18 9.02 -17.79
CA LEU A 704 12.96 8.61 -16.41
C LEU A 704 12.32 9.73 -15.57
N ILE A 705 11.44 9.36 -14.64
CA ILE A 705 10.97 10.30 -13.61
C ILE A 705 12.17 10.79 -12.81
N SER A 706 12.17 12.07 -12.40
CA SER A 706 13.28 12.60 -11.60
C SER A 706 13.52 11.77 -10.33
N PRO A 707 14.76 11.52 -9.91
CA PRO A 707 15.05 10.59 -8.81
C PRO A 707 14.27 10.85 -7.52
N ARG A 708 14.09 12.11 -7.11
CA ARG A 708 13.29 12.48 -5.92
C ARG A 708 11.81 12.15 -6.09
N GLU A 709 11.27 12.42 -7.26
CA GLU A 709 9.89 12.09 -7.56
C GLU A 709 9.69 10.60 -7.71
N PHE A 710 10.67 9.88 -8.26
CA PHE A 710 10.65 8.43 -8.39
C PHE A 710 10.60 7.77 -7.02
N GLU A 711 11.50 8.15 -6.09
CA GLU A 711 11.51 7.59 -4.72
C GLU A 711 10.15 7.76 -4.04
N LYS A 712 9.57 8.97 -4.13
CA LYS A 712 8.24 9.26 -3.58
C LYS A 712 7.16 8.39 -4.24
N ARG A 713 7.05 8.43 -5.57
CA ARG A 713 6.01 7.70 -6.31
C ARG A 713 6.17 6.18 -6.19
N GLN A 714 7.39 5.66 -6.12
CA GLN A 714 7.67 4.25 -5.93
C GLN A 714 7.26 3.80 -4.51
N THR A 715 7.49 4.64 -3.50
CA THR A 715 7.01 4.39 -2.13
C THR A 715 5.48 4.35 -2.07
N ASP A 716 4.81 5.29 -2.72
CA ASP A 716 3.34 5.31 -2.82
C ASP A 716 2.84 4.07 -3.58
N THR A 717 3.47 3.74 -4.71
CA THR A 717 3.14 2.57 -5.55
C THR A 717 3.29 1.27 -4.78
N ALA A 718 4.40 1.08 -4.07
CA ALA A 718 4.64 -0.10 -3.23
C ALA A 718 3.60 -0.22 -2.11
N SER A 719 3.26 0.90 -1.46
CA SER A 719 2.23 0.95 -0.41
C SER A 719 0.86 0.56 -0.95
N ASN A 720 0.49 1.08 -2.12
CA ASN A 720 -0.77 0.75 -2.77
C ASN A 720 -0.82 -0.72 -3.19
N ALA A 721 0.27 -1.25 -3.76
CA ALA A 721 0.38 -2.66 -4.11
C ALA A 721 0.18 -3.58 -2.90
N MET A 722 0.59 -3.16 -1.70
CA MET A 722 0.35 -3.92 -0.48
C MET A 722 -1.10 -3.96 -0.08
N VAL A 723 -1.79 -2.81 -0.16
CA VAL A 723 -3.24 -2.75 0.08
C VAL A 723 -3.96 -3.66 -0.91
N GLU A 724 -3.57 -3.61 -2.18
CA GLU A 724 -4.13 -4.48 -3.21
C GLU A 724 -3.78 -5.96 -2.96
N SER A 725 -2.62 -6.27 -2.38
CA SER A 725 -2.29 -7.63 -1.94
C SER A 725 -3.14 -8.11 -0.76
N ILE A 726 -3.41 -7.24 0.22
CA ILE A 726 -4.34 -7.53 1.32
C ILE A 726 -5.75 -7.79 0.79
N ARG A 727 -6.17 -7.06 -0.26
CA ARG A 727 -7.41 -7.27 -1.02
C ARG A 727 -7.38 -8.50 -1.93
N LYS A 728 -6.29 -9.27 -1.92
CA LYS A 728 -6.08 -10.45 -2.77
C LYS A 728 -6.14 -10.14 -4.27
N ARG A 729 -5.88 -8.89 -4.67
CA ARG A 729 -5.70 -8.48 -6.08
C ARG A 729 -4.29 -8.74 -6.58
N PHE A 730 -3.32 -8.76 -5.66
CA PHE A 730 -1.98 -9.24 -5.92
C PHE A 730 -1.63 -10.37 -4.95
N THR A 731 -0.84 -11.32 -5.42
CA THR A 731 -0.06 -12.16 -4.55
C THR A 731 1.39 -11.68 -4.53
N THR A 732 2.06 -11.92 -3.41
CA THR A 732 3.51 -11.78 -3.27
C THR A 732 4.12 -13.08 -2.83
N SER A 733 3.46 -14.19 -3.19
CA SER A 733 3.86 -15.53 -2.82
C SER A 733 5.34 -15.74 -3.09
N LEU A 734 5.85 -15.30 -4.25
CA LEU A 734 7.24 -15.53 -4.67
C LEU A 734 8.29 -14.98 -3.71
N PHE A 735 8.02 -13.79 -3.18
CA PHE A 735 8.85 -13.16 -2.17
C PHE A 735 7.91 -12.70 -1.04
N PRO A 736 7.50 -13.65 -0.18
CA PRO A 736 6.45 -13.41 0.81
C PRO A 736 6.90 -12.40 1.86
N GLN A 737 8.22 -12.31 2.04
CA GLN A 737 8.86 -11.18 2.71
C GLN A 737 8.96 -10.05 1.70
N MET A 738 7.93 -9.19 1.64
CA MET A 738 7.99 -7.93 0.89
C MET A 738 9.05 -7.00 1.49
N ASN A 739 10.33 -7.30 1.28
CA ASN A 739 11.45 -6.50 1.76
C ASN A 739 11.44 -5.13 1.05
N LYS A 740 11.80 -4.06 1.77
CA LYS A 740 12.04 -2.71 1.21
C LYS A 740 12.83 -2.74 -0.10
N ALA A 741 13.85 -3.58 -0.17
CA ALA A 741 14.71 -3.70 -1.33
C ALA A 741 14.01 -4.28 -2.57
N TYR A 742 13.07 -5.21 -2.41
CA TYR A 742 12.30 -5.76 -3.54
C TYR A 742 11.24 -4.81 -4.05
N LEU A 743 10.82 -3.88 -3.19
CA LEU A 743 9.81 -2.88 -3.50
C LEU A 743 10.41 -1.58 -4.00
N GLY A 744 11.72 -1.39 -3.82
CA GLY A 744 12.41 -0.16 -4.23
C GLY A 744 11.99 1.05 -3.41
N VAL A 745 11.83 0.88 -2.09
CA VAL A 745 11.47 1.98 -1.18
C VAL A 745 12.65 2.41 -0.33
N ASP A 746 12.58 3.64 0.19
CA ASP A 746 13.66 4.29 0.95
C ASP A 746 15.02 4.21 0.20
N GLU A 747 16.09 3.76 0.87
CA GLU A 747 17.45 3.70 0.31
C GLU A 747 17.61 2.83 -0.94
N PHE A 748 16.65 1.94 -1.22
CA PHE A 748 16.67 1.03 -2.36
C PHE A 748 16.00 1.60 -3.61
N ALA A 749 15.36 2.77 -3.54
CA ALA A 749 14.67 3.35 -4.69
C ALA A 749 15.62 3.53 -5.88
N MET A 750 16.84 3.99 -5.65
CA MET A 750 17.80 4.24 -6.72
C MET A 750 18.27 2.98 -7.45
N GLU A 751 18.13 1.81 -6.81
CA GLU A 751 18.41 0.53 -7.46
C GLU A 751 17.35 0.15 -8.49
N HIS A 752 16.12 0.64 -8.34
CA HIS A 752 14.98 0.39 -9.22
C HIS A 752 14.87 1.43 -10.33
N TRP A 753 15.43 2.63 -10.10
CA TRP A 753 15.22 3.80 -10.93
C TRP A 753 15.55 3.54 -12.42
N ILE A 754 16.74 3.01 -12.70
CA ILE A 754 17.20 2.81 -14.09
C ILE A 754 16.37 1.76 -14.85
N GLY A 755 15.79 0.80 -14.16
CA GLY A 755 14.94 -0.25 -14.75
C GLY A 755 13.44 0.06 -14.70
N SER A 756 13.05 1.22 -14.17
CA SER A 756 11.65 1.49 -13.85
C SER A 756 10.77 1.81 -15.07
N HIS A 757 11.35 2.21 -16.18
CA HIS A 757 10.63 2.72 -17.35
C HIS A 757 10.21 1.60 -18.31
N PRO A 758 9.00 1.65 -18.89
CA PRO A 758 8.53 0.57 -19.77
C PRO A 758 9.31 0.47 -21.10
N ASP A 759 10.06 1.50 -21.49
CA ASP A 759 10.89 1.47 -22.72
C ASP A 759 12.32 0.96 -22.45
N VAL A 760 12.59 0.38 -21.28
CA VAL A 760 13.91 -0.19 -20.97
C VAL A 760 14.25 -1.29 -21.98
N ARG A 761 15.41 -1.18 -22.60
CA ARG A 761 15.98 -2.15 -23.54
C ARG A 761 17.35 -2.54 -23.01
N PRO A 762 17.45 -3.51 -22.11
CA PRO A 762 18.69 -3.85 -21.44
C PRO A 762 19.57 -4.73 -22.32
N CYS A 763 20.88 -4.50 -22.26
CA CYS A 763 21.90 -5.46 -22.67
C CYS A 763 22.76 -5.82 -21.46
N ASP A 764 23.43 -6.96 -21.51
CA ASP A 764 24.41 -7.32 -20.50
C ASP A 764 25.64 -8.00 -21.12
N LEU A 765 26.70 -8.15 -20.32
CA LEU A 765 28.00 -8.65 -20.75
C LEU A 765 28.32 -10.06 -20.25
N THR A 766 27.41 -10.71 -19.55
CA THR A 766 27.53 -12.13 -19.19
C THR A 766 26.22 -12.93 -19.23
N GLY A 767 26.31 -14.16 -19.73
CA GLY A 767 25.26 -15.18 -19.58
C GLY A 767 25.52 -16.09 -18.37
N GLN A 768 26.52 -15.78 -17.55
CA GLN A 768 26.85 -16.51 -16.34
C GLN A 768 26.09 -15.95 -15.13
N GLU A 769 25.94 -16.78 -14.10
CA GLU A 769 25.32 -16.37 -12.83
C GLU A 769 26.19 -15.39 -12.03
N ALA A 770 25.59 -14.70 -11.06
CA ALA A 770 26.31 -13.79 -10.17
C ALA A 770 27.51 -14.46 -9.47
N ASP A 771 27.33 -15.72 -9.05
CA ASP A 771 28.34 -16.55 -8.41
C ASP A 771 29.61 -16.76 -9.23
N TYR A 772 29.50 -16.76 -10.56
CA TYR A 772 30.64 -16.88 -11.46
C TYR A 772 31.60 -15.69 -11.34
N TRP A 773 31.03 -14.50 -11.11
CA TRP A 773 31.76 -13.23 -11.04
C TRP A 773 32.25 -12.88 -9.64
N THR A 774 31.78 -13.58 -8.61
CA THR A 774 32.19 -13.29 -7.23
C THR A 774 33.40 -14.11 -6.77
N ARG A 775 33.77 -15.19 -7.48
CA ARG A 775 34.79 -16.15 -7.00
C ARG A 775 36.23 -15.75 -7.29
N GLU A 776 36.54 -15.25 -8.49
CA GLU A 776 37.90 -14.94 -8.90
C GLU A 776 37.96 -13.87 -9.99
N GLU A 777 39.14 -13.26 -10.18
CA GLU A 777 39.36 -12.22 -11.19
C GLU A 777 39.19 -12.78 -12.60
N ARG A 778 38.54 -12.01 -13.47
CA ARG A 778 38.16 -12.45 -14.82
C ARG A 778 38.65 -11.45 -15.85
N ALA A 779 39.04 -11.98 -17.00
CA ALA A 779 39.53 -11.17 -18.09
C ALA A 779 38.35 -10.54 -18.86
N PRO A 780 38.47 -9.29 -19.36
CA PRO A 780 37.44 -8.67 -20.21
C PRO A 780 37.09 -9.47 -21.48
N THR A 781 37.97 -10.36 -21.93
CA THR A 781 37.71 -11.30 -23.04
C THR A 781 36.56 -12.27 -22.75
N GLN A 782 36.26 -12.53 -21.48
CA GLN A 782 35.16 -13.40 -21.06
C GLN A 782 33.79 -12.69 -21.09
N PHE A 783 33.77 -11.37 -21.27
CA PHE A 783 32.53 -10.65 -21.51
C PHE A 783 31.96 -10.97 -22.89
N SER A 784 30.69 -11.33 -22.93
CA SER A 784 29.92 -11.61 -24.13
C SER A 784 28.66 -10.75 -24.11
N TRP A 785 28.65 -9.74 -24.99
CA TRP A 785 27.50 -8.85 -25.16
C TRP A 785 26.30 -9.60 -25.72
N ALA A 786 25.13 -9.36 -25.14
CA ALA A 786 23.85 -9.81 -25.69
C ALA A 786 22.72 -8.90 -25.23
N THR A 787 21.60 -8.94 -25.94
CA THR A 787 20.33 -8.42 -25.43
C THR A 787 19.92 -9.19 -24.19
N ALA A 788 19.48 -8.47 -23.17
CA ALA A 788 19.05 -9.04 -21.89
C ALA A 788 17.53 -8.91 -21.73
N PRO A 789 16.92 -9.58 -20.75
CA PRO A 789 17.49 -10.56 -19.81
C PRO A 789 17.88 -11.88 -20.48
N ARG A 790 19.09 -12.37 -20.16
CA ARG A 790 19.51 -13.75 -20.50
C ARG A 790 19.10 -14.77 -19.45
N GLN A 791 19.06 -14.35 -18.19
CA GLN A 791 18.71 -15.21 -17.07
C GLN A 791 17.19 -15.26 -16.91
N ALA A 792 16.63 -16.47 -16.79
CA ALA A 792 15.21 -16.69 -16.58
C ALA A 792 14.80 -16.70 -15.09
N TYR A 793 15.76 -16.50 -14.18
CA TYR A 793 15.60 -16.69 -12.75
C TYR A 793 16.24 -15.56 -11.94
N VAL A 794 15.84 -15.48 -10.68
CA VAL A 794 16.40 -14.59 -9.67
C VAL A 794 17.84 -14.99 -9.41
N PRO A 795 18.81 -14.07 -9.28
CA PRO A 795 20.17 -14.48 -9.01
C PRO A 795 20.25 -15.22 -7.67
N ASN A 796 21.09 -16.25 -7.60
CA ASN A 796 21.34 -17.01 -6.37
C ASN A 796 22.14 -16.15 -5.37
N LEU A 797 21.47 -15.22 -4.70
CA LEU A 797 22.04 -14.30 -3.72
C LEU A 797 21.45 -14.58 -2.31
N ASP A 798 21.26 -15.85 -1.95
CA ASP A 798 20.55 -16.26 -0.71
C ASP A 798 19.17 -15.61 -0.54
N TYR A 799 18.52 -15.22 -1.65
CA TYR A 799 17.11 -14.88 -1.57
C TYR A 799 16.36 -16.09 -1.03
N PRO A 800 15.33 -15.90 -0.18
CA PRO A 800 14.44 -16.97 0.26
C PRO A 800 13.56 -17.44 -0.92
N TRP A 801 14.22 -17.84 -2.00
CA TRP A 801 13.67 -18.32 -3.24
C TRP A 801 13.49 -19.82 -3.12
N ARG A 802 12.27 -20.28 -3.35
CA ARG A 802 11.94 -21.69 -3.39
C ARG A 802 12.14 -22.21 -4.81
N ALA A 803 13.18 -23.00 -5.04
CA ALA A 803 13.48 -23.52 -6.38
C ALA A 803 12.33 -24.38 -6.96
N ASP A 804 11.59 -25.07 -6.09
CA ASP A 804 10.35 -25.79 -6.37
C ASP A 804 9.24 -24.89 -6.92
N TRP A 805 9.18 -23.64 -6.49
CA TRP A 805 8.14 -22.70 -6.91
C TRP A 805 8.31 -22.19 -8.33
N ALA A 806 9.54 -22.16 -8.87
CA ALA A 806 9.76 -21.82 -10.27
C ALA A 806 9.06 -22.81 -11.21
N VAL A 807 8.93 -24.08 -10.80
CA VAL A 807 8.21 -25.13 -11.53
C VAL A 807 6.71 -24.99 -11.29
N GLU A 808 6.29 -24.83 -10.04
CA GLU A 808 4.87 -24.73 -9.68
C GLU A 808 4.19 -23.50 -10.31
N LEU A 809 4.87 -22.35 -10.31
CA LEU A 809 4.33 -21.12 -10.88
C LEU A 809 4.26 -21.16 -12.41
N ARG A 810 5.26 -21.73 -13.08
CA ARG A 810 5.18 -21.95 -14.54
C ARG A 810 4.00 -22.83 -14.92
N ASN A 811 3.61 -23.75 -14.03
CA ASN A 811 2.49 -24.64 -14.25
C ASN A 811 1.14 -24.04 -13.80
N ASN A 812 1.14 -22.86 -13.18
CA ASN A 812 -0.07 -22.23 -12.63
C ASN A 812 -0.21 -20.77 -13.06
N SER A 813 -0.76 -20.57 -14.27
CA SER A 813 -0.98 -19.26 -14.88
C SER A 813 -1.78 -18.29 -14.00
N LYS A 814 -2.72 -18.80 -13.19
CA LYS A 814 -3.49 -18.00 -12.24
C LYS A 814 -2.60 -17.26 -11.24
N TYR A 815 -1.60 -17.93 -10.66
CA TYR A 815 -0.71 -17.28 -9.71
C TYR A 815 0.20 -16.26 -10.40
N LEU A 816 0.73 -16.57 -11.58
CA LEU A 816 1.57 -15.64 -12.34
C LEU A 816 0.86 -14.34 -12.69
N ARG A 817 -0.44 -14.42 -13.04
CA ARG A 817 -1.26 -13.24 -13.34
C ARG A 817 -1.66 -12.42 -12.12
N LEU A 818 -1.41 -12.91 -10.91
CA LEU A 818 -1.61 -12.14 -9.68
C LEU A 818 -0.28 -11.72 -9.03
N GLU A 819 0.85 -12.27 -9.46
CA GLU A 819 2.13 -12.11 -8.77
C GLU A 819 2.76 -10.73 -9.01
N TYR A 820 2.99 -9.99 -7.92
CA TYR A 820 3.49 -8.62 -7.96
C TYR A 820 4.89 -8.51 -8.57
N TYR A 821 5.74 -9.51 -8.37
CA TYR A 821 7.09 -9.48 -8.93
C TYR A 821 7.14 -9.87 -10.41
N PHE A 822 6.01 -10.22 -11.02
CA PHE A 822 5.86 -10.60 -12.42
C PHE A 822 5.18 -9.49 -13.25
N MET A 823 4.65 -9.84 -14.44
CA MET A 823 4.00 -8.90 -15.37
C MET A 823 2.94 -8.04 -14.71
N THR A 824 2.12 -8.62 -13.84
CA THR A 824 1.03 -7.90 -13.16
C THR A 824 1.54 -6.72 -12.35
N GLY A 825 2.56 -6.91 -11.51
CA GLY A 825 3.11 -5.80 -10.74
C GLY A 825 4.07 -4.91 -11.52
N LEU A 826 4.70 -5.37 -12.61
CA LEU A 826 5.38 -4.49 -13.56
C LEU A 826 4.39 -3.52 -14.24
N PHE A 827 3.27 -4.04 -14.74
CA PHE A 827 2.18 -3.24 -15.29
C PHE A 827 1.63 -2.28 -14.25
N TYR A 828 1.35 -2.77 -13.05
CA TYR A 828 0.92 -1.91 -11.96
C TYR A 828 1.91 -0.74 -11.75
N ARG A 829 3.21 -1.03 -11.61
CA ARG A 829 4.26 0.00 -11.46
C ARG A 829 4.31 0.98 -12.64
N TRP A 830 4.29 0.50 -13.88
CA TRP A 830 4.35 1.38 -15.05
C TRP A 830 3.12 2.28 -15.19
N ARG A 831 1.94 1.76 -14.84
CA ARG A 831 0.72 2.55 -14.79
C ARG A 831 0.82 3.64 -13.73
N GLU A 832 1.18 3.28 -12.50
CA GLU A 832 1.25 4.25 -11.38
C GLU A 832 2.36 5.29 -11.59
N LEU A 833 3.55 4.87 -12.03
CA LEU A 833 4.70 5.75 -12.23
C LEU A 833 4.55 6.61 -13.49
N TYR A 834 4.26 5.99 -14.64
CA TYR A 834 4.41 6.61 -15.96
C TYR A 834 3.10 6.74 -16.74
N GLN A 835 1.98 6.17 -16.27
CA GLN A 835 0.69 6.16 -16.96
C GLN A 835 0.80 5.65 -18.41
N ARG A 836 1.70 4.68 -18.63
CA ARG A 836 1.98 4.10 -19.95
C ARG A 836 2.46 2.66 -19.81
N PHE A 837 2.31 1.87 -20.87
CA PHE A 837 2.80 0.49 -20.94
C PHE A 837 3.86 0.34 -22.03
N PRO A 838 4.64 -0.76 -22.00
CA PRO A 838 5.62 -1.05 -23.05
C PRO A 838 4.96 -1.13 -24.42
N SER A 839 5.71 -0.76 -25.46
CA SER A 839 5.30 -0.96 -26.84
C SER A 839 5.23 -2.45 -27.18
N SER A 840 4.44 -2.83 -28.20
CA SER A 840 4.24 -4.23 -28.62
C SER A 840 5.54 -4.95 -29.02
N ASP A 841 6.57 -4.21 -29.45
CA ASP A 841 7.91 -4.75 -29.75
C ASP A 841 8.80 -4.93 -28.50
N SER A 842 8.28 -4.65 -27.30
CA SER A 842 9.05 -4.76 -26.07
C SER A 842 9.36 -6.22 -25.73
N TRP A 843 10.62 -6.46 -25.34
CA TRP A 843 11.12 -7.77 -24.94
C TRP A 843 10.33 -8.39 -23.78
N VAL A 844 9.69 -7.57 -22.95
CA VAL A 844 8.95 -8.03 -21.75
C VAL A 844 7.79 -8.96 -22.12
N TYR A 845 7.13 -8.72 -23.26
CA TYR A 845 6.04 -9.57 -23.74
C TYR A 845 6.52 -10.94 -24.23
N MET A 846 7.78 -11.03 -24.68
CA MET A 846 8.38 -12.29 -25.11
C MET A 846 9.03 -13.06 -23.96
N TRP A 847 9.55 -12.35 -22.95
CA TRP A 847 10.29 -12.98 -21.86
C TRP A 847 9.39 -13.54 -20.77
N PHE A 848 8.33 -12.83 -20.40
CA PHE A 848 7.41 -13.31 -19.36
C PHE A 848 6.40 -14.32 -19.96
N PRO A 849 6.12 -15.45 -19.29
CA PRO A 849 5.19 -16.47 -19.81
C PRO A 849 3.79 -15.94 -20.17
N GLU A 850 3.26 -15.00 -19.38
CA GLU A 850 1.94 -14.38 -19.61
C GLU A 850 2.02 -13.13 -20.51
N GLY A 851 3.21 -12.76 -21.00
CA GLY A 851 3.45 -11.56 -21.77
C GLY A 851 2.48 -11.32 -22.94
N PRO A 852 2.21 -12.32 -23.80
CA PRO A 852 1.29 -12.15 -24.94
C PRO A 852 -0.13 -11.75 -24.52
N ILE A 853 -0.63 -12.25 -23.38
CA ILE A 853 -1.96 -11.92 -22.87
C ILE A 853 -2.02 -10.46 -22.40
N PHE A 854 -0.95 -10.00 -21.73
CA PHE A 854 -0.84 -8.60 -21.34
C PHE A 854 -0.73 -7.69 -22.55
N GLU A 855 0.06 -8.05 -23.57
CA GLU A 855 0.16 -7.29 -24.83
C GLU A 855 -1.21 -7.14 -25.51
N GLU A 856 -1.94 -8.25 -25.63
CA GLU A 856 -3.29 -8.26 -26.19
C GLU A 856 -4.25 -7.39 -25.38
N ALA A 857 -4.19 -7.44 -24.05
CA ALA A 857 -5.01 -6.60 -23.19
C ALA A 857 -4.70 -5.11 -23.37
N VAL A 858 -3.42 -4.72 -23.50
CA VAL A 858 -3.04 -3.32 -23.80
C VAL A 858 -3.63 -2.89 -25.14
N ARG A 859 -3.52 -3.73 -26.17
CA ARG A 859 -4.04 -3.44 -27.51
C ARG A 859 -5.55 -3.26 -27.51
N ASN A 860 -6.28 -4.08 -26.75
CA ASN A 860 -7.74 -4.11 -26.78
C ASN A 860 -8.39 -3.10 -25.83
N TYR A 861 -7.78 -2.84 -24.66
CA TYR A 861 -8.40 -2.07 -23.57
C TYR A 861 -7.62 -0.81 -23.16
N GLY A 862 -6.39 -0.64 -23.67
CA GLY A 862 -5.53 0.49 -23.36
C GLY A 862 -4.99 0.49 -21.93
N VAL A 863 -4.28 1.58 -21.58
CA VAL A 863 -3.48 1.65 -20.34
C VAL A 863 -4.35 1.59 -19.06
N LYS A 864 -5.57 2.12 -19.11
CA LYS A 864 -6.41 2.28 -17.92
C LYS A 864 -7.08 0.99 -17.45
N SER A 865 -7.28 0.02 -18.36
CA SER A 865 -8.13 -1.15 -18.10
C SER A 865 -7.44 -2.47 -18.37
N ALA A 866 -6.31 -2.51 -19.09
CA ALA A 866 -5.64 -3.78 -19.42
C ALA A 866 -5.29 -4.62 -18.18
N LEU A 867 -4.86 -3.99 -17.07
CA LEU A 867 -4.51 -4.71 -15.85
C LEU A 867 -5.76 -5.35 -15.19
N GLU A 868 -6.85 -4.59 -15.10
CA GLU A 868 -8.13 -5.07 -14.59
C GLU A 868 -8.66 -6.23 -15.43
N GLU A 869 -8.56 -6.13 -16.75
CA GLU A 869 -9.04 -7.15 -17.68
C GLU A 869 -8.28 -8.47 -17.57
N VAL A 870 -6.96 -8.42 -17.34
CA VAL A 870 -6.15 -9.65 -17.16
C VAL A 870 -6.36 -10.27 -15.77
N THR A 871 -6.68 -9.45 -14.76
CA THR A 871 -6.80 -9.91 -13.36
C THR A 871 -8.22 -10.28 -12.96
N LYS A 872 -9.26 -9.80 -13.67
CA LYS A 872 -10.69 -9.93 -13.28
C LYS A 872 -11.14 -11.37 -12.99
N GLU A 873 -10.62 -12.34 -13.74
CA GLU A 873 -10.98 -13.76 -13.62
C GLU A 873 -10.49 -14.40 -12.30
N PHE A 874 -9.53 -13.75 -11.64
CA PHE A 874 -8.89 -14.27 -10.43
C PHE A 874 -9.22 -13.48 -9.18
N LEU A 875 -9.87 -12.32 -9.34
CA LEU A 875 -10.38 -11.54 -8.22
C LEU A 875 -11.53 -12.29 -7.55
N PRO A 876 -11.51 -12.46 -6.22
CA PRO A 876 -12.57 -13.14 -5.48
C PRO A 876 -13.95 -12.48 -5.64
#